data_AF-A0A554L8Y0-F1
#
_entry.id   AF-A0A554L8Y0-F1
#
_cell.length_a   1.000
_cell.length_b   1.000
_cell.length_c   1.000
_cell.angle_alpha   90.00
_cell.angle_beta   90.00
_cell.angle_gamma   90.00
#
_symmetry.space_group_name_H-M   'P 1'
#
loop_
_entity.id
_entity.type
_entity.pdbx_description
1 polymer ?
#
loop_
_entity_poly.entity_id
_entity_poly.type
_entity_poly.pdbx_seq_one_letter_code
_entity_poly.pdbx_strand_id
1 'polypeptide(L)'
;MHEDDLIWDKPPEDFSRDIYDAEAWKESAQDPFLWISHAKINEEIADLLYEKYKNNIRYSSRIIMNYGFAIECYLKAIALQEGMIALDSTGAGFVQAFTRHNLINFYKRCFADIDDDIENYLKKIRRAIESGKYPLEKTPVEDAYNDNIDNTVLFCRELIDRLQRKYKNIHMFISKTDYILFRECPKNVWHKIHQPDIYYKSELSDFEKHIIETGNEVELEARKIWPSGVLIEGRDEAAQKLTAELIAKKQEVIFQPVFLKDNFLAAVDVLTYDKSADAWNITEIKASNDTDKKRHYYDLAFQVNLLRKCGLKINEINLMHLNSEYVRQGALDLVNLFKSDNITREINELALPVALEMEQALKYLSSDKEPPGSCTCIYKGRSNHCATFHHSNPQVPKYSVHDINRIGLSKKKLESLIDGNKFHIHEVPEEMELNDTQKNQIRAFVLNQILVDKIKIQEELEQLKYPLYFVDYETFPAAIPMFDGFSPYQQIPFQYSLYVLDELGAKLKHFEFLHDQATDPSRPFVESLQSQIGPKGSLIVWSKRFECSRNTEIAARVPEAKEFIESINSRTYDLMDIFTKQHYVHKDFKGSTSIKKVQPVLAPELSYKKLAIQEGGTASSSWLKLIGRPAPQDDPDSSVIAPGDPSSRGATPRGDLTIDKAQLRKDMLEYCKLDTFAMVRILEELEKLI
;
A
#
# COMPACT_ATOMS: atom_id res chain seq x y z
N MET A 1 -31.86 -24.44 56.48
CA MET A 1 -33.10 -25.24 56.37
C MET A 1 -34.13 -24.32 55.78
N HIS A 2 -34.61 -24.42 54.55
CA HIS A 2 -34.57 -25.44 53.51
C HIS A 2 -34.83 -24.66 52.19
N GLU A 3 -34.10 -24.97 51.12
CA GLU A 3 -34.69 -25.58 49.91
C GLU A 3 -35.99 -24.89 49.48
N ASP A 4 -35.87 -23.92 48.56
CA ASP A 4 -36.77 -23.73 47.41
C ASP A 4 -36.38 -22.53 46.51
N ASP A 5 -35.36 -21.75 46.87
CA ASP A 5 -34.76 -20.68 46.02
C ASP A 5 -33.76 -21.21 44.95
N LEU A 6 -34.10 -22.30 44.26
CA LEU A 6 -33.36 -22.78 43.08
C LEU A 6 -34.14 -22.49 41.79
N ILE A 7 -34.55 -21.23 41.62
CA ILE A 7 -34.82 -20.70 40.28
C ILE A 7 -33.46 -20.59 39.61
N TRP A 8 -33.29 -21.43 38.59
CA TRP A 8 -32.26 -21.31 37.59
C TRP A 8 -32.23 -19.87 37.08
N ASP A 9 -31.25 -19.08 37.50
CA ASP A 9 -30.88 -17.88 36.77
C ASP A 9 -30.49 -18.35 35.37
N LYS A 10 -31.46 -18.26 34.46
CA LYS A 10 -31.27 -18.41 33.03
C LYS A 10 -30.10 -17.49 32.66
N PRO A 11 -29.17 -17.93 31.79
CA PRO A 11 -28.36 -16.95 31.09
C PRO A 11 -29.31 -15.93 30.43
N PRO A 12 -28.90 -14.67 30.25
CA PRO A 12 -29.74 -13.65 29.61
C PRO A 12 -30.41 -14.25 28.37
N GLU A 13 -31.74 -14.12 28.29
CA GLU A 13 -32.57 -14.83 27.30
C GLU A 13 -32.21 -14.52 25.84
N ASP A 14 -31.32 -13.57 25.58
CA ASP A 14 -30.82 -13.20 24.26
C ASP A 14 -29.58 -13.97 23.76
N PHE A 15 -28.93 -14.82 24.56
CA PHE A 15 -27.66 -15.46 24.12
C PHE A 15 -27.77 -16.92 23.66
N SER A 16 -28.88 -17.63 23.96
CA SER A 16 -28.92 -19.10 23.79
C SER A 16 -29.98 -19.64 22.84
N ARG A 17 -30.86 -18.80 22.26
CA ARG A 17 -31.95 -19.29 21.39
C ARG A 17 -31.66 -19.14 19.90
N ASP A 18 -30.86 -18.16 19.48
CA ASP A 18 -30.60 -17.93 18.05
C ASP A 18 -29.38 -18.69 17.50
N ILE A 19 -28.64 -19.43 18.35
CA ILE A 19 -27.43 -20.18 17.94
C ILE A 19 -27.73 -21.65 17.59
N TYR A 20 -28.90 -22.18 17.97
CA TYR A 20 -29.20 -23.62 17.89
C TYR A 20 -30.52 -23.95 17.17
N ASP A 21 -30.77 -23.34 16.02
CA ASP A 21 -31.80 -23.84 15.09
C ASP A 21 -31.25 -25.03 14.28
N ALA A 22 -31.54 -26.25 14.75
CA ALA A 22 -31.06 -27.48 14.14
C ALA A 22 -31.56 -27.73 12.70
N GLU A 23 -32.60 -27.02 12.23
CA GLU A 23 -33.07 -27.08 10.84
C GLU A 23 -32.32 -26.08 9.95
N ALA A 24 -32.03 -24.87 10.45
CA ALA A 24 -31.13 -23.93 9.77
C ALA A 24 -29.71 -24.50 9.55
N TRP A 25 -29.25 -25.34 10.48
CA TRP A 25 -27.96 -26.06 10.39
C TRP A 25 -27.91 -27.13 9.28
N LYS A 26 -29.05 -27.63 8.81
CA LYS A 26 -29.08 -28.68 7.76
C LYS A 26 -29.01 -28.11 6.35
N GLU A 27 -29.58 -26.93 6.13
CA GLU A 27 -29.62 -26.30 4.80
C GLU A 27 -28.34 -25.51 4.46
N SER A 28 -27.44 -25.33 5.43
CA SER A 28 -26.23 -24.49 5.33
C SER A 28 -24.89 -25.19 5.65
N ALA A 29 -24.87 -26.51 5.89
CA ALA A 29 -23.70 -27.25 6.39
C ALA A 29 -22.51 -27.47 5.41
N GLN A 30 -22.52 -26.84 4.22
CA GLN A 30 -21.62 -27.17 3.11
C GLN A 30 -20.42 -26.23 2.96
N ASP A 31 -20.32 -25.20 3.80
CA ASP A 31 -19.32 -24.15 3.67
C ASP A 31 -18.32 -24.18 4.85
N PRO A 32 -17.03 -24.46 4.61
CA PRO A 32 -15.97 -24.30 5.60
C PRO A 32 -15.99 -22.92 6.30
N PHE A 33 -16.36 -21.83 5.61
CA PHE A 33 -16.44 -20.49 6.20
C PHE A 33 -17.56 -20.38 7.25
N LEU A 34 -18.67 -21.07 7.07
CA LEU A 34 -19.75 -21.10 8.07
C LEU A 34 -19.27 -21.81 9.36
N TRP A 35 -18.52 -22.91 9.21
CA TRP A 35 -17.89 -23.58 10.34
C TRP A 35 -16.88 -22.67 11.05
N ILE A 36 -16.10 -21.87 10.33
CA ILE A 36 -15.20 -20.87 10.93
C ILE A 36 -15.97 -19.79 11.69
N SER A 37 -17.07 -19.29 11.13
CA SER A 37 -17.94 -18.31 11.78
C SER A 37 -18.47 -18.84 13.12
N HIS A 38 -18.97 -20.09 13.12
CA HIS A 38 -19.39 -20.76 14.35
C HIS A 38 -18.24 -20.94 15.34
N ALA A 39 -17.04 -21.26 14.86
CA ALA A 39 -15.88 -21.43 15.72
C ALA A 39 -15.55 -20.14 16.48
N LYS A 40 -15.56 -18.99 15.79
CA LYS A 40 -15.31 -17.67 16.39
C LYS A 40 -16.36 -17.30 17.45
N ILE A 41 -17.64 -17.55 17.17
CA ILE A 41 -18.72 -17.27 18.13
C ILE A 41 -18.52 -18.08 19.42
N ASN A 42 -18.19 -19.37 19.30
CA ASN A 42 -17.96 -20.22 20.46
C ASN A 42 -16.69 -19.81 21.24
N GLU A 43 -15.63 -19.38 20.55
CA GLU A 43 -14.42 -18.84 21.18
C GLU A 43 -14.73 -17.58 22.00
N GLU A 44 -15.44 -16.61 21.43
CA GLU A 44 -15.84 -15.37 22.12
C GLU A 44 -16.70 -15.64 23.37
N ILE A 45 -17.66 -16.57 23.26
CA ILE A 45 -18.48 -17.00 24.40
C ILE A 45 -17.60 -17.63 25.49
N ALA A 46 -16.63 -18.46 25.10
CA ALA A 46 -15.72 -19.10 26.05
C ALA A 46 -14.88 -18.07 26.81
N ASP A 47 -14.32 -17.07 26.12
CA ASP A 47 -13.54 -15.99 26.73
C ASP A 47 -14.36 -15.15 27.73
N LEU A 48 -15.60 -14.79 27.36
CA LEU A 48 -16.51 -14.07 28.25
C LEU A 48 -16.86 -14.87 29.50
N LEU A 49 -17.13 -16.17 29.36
CA LEU A 49 -17.42 -17.05 30.49
C LEU A 49 -16.19 -17.22 31.39
N TYR A 50 -14.99 -17.32 30.81
CA TYR A 50 -13.75 -17.44 31.55
C TYR A 50 -13.49 -16.22 32.42
N GLU A 51 -13.55 -15.01 31.88
CA GLU A 51 -13.31 -13.80 32.67
C GLU A 51 -14.32 -13.63 33.80
N LYS A 52 -15.58 -14.03 33.57
CA LYS A 52 -16.63 -13.90 34.56
C LYS A 52 -16.62 -14.98 35.64
N TYR A 53 -16.22 -16.22 35.31
CA TYR A 53 -16.47 -17.39 36.17
C TYR A 53 -15.27 -18.33 36.35
N LYS A 54 -14.04 -17.95 35.99
CA LYS A 54 -12.83 -18.79 36.16
C LYS A 54 -12.64 -19.41 37.55
N ASN A 55 -13.16 -18.78 38.60
CA ASN A 55 -13.09 -19.28 39.98
C ASN A 55 -14.29 -20.15 40.41
N ASN A 56 -15.22 -20.48 39.50
CA ASN A 56 -16.45 -21.22 39.82
C ASN A 56 -16.50 -22.58 39.09
N ILE A 57 -16.29 -23.66 39.86
CA ILE A 57 -16.28 -25.06 39.40
C ILE A 57 -17.50 -25.45 38.54
N ARG A 58 -18.67 -24.87 38.83
CA ARG A 58 -19.93 -25.21 38.14
C ARG A 58 -19.95 -24.68 36.70
N TYR A 59 -19.16 -23.65 36.40
CA TYR A 59 -19.08 -23.01 35.09
C TYR A 59 -17.81 -23.36 34.31
N SER A 60 -16.77 -23.91 34.96
CA SER A 60 -15.56 -24.44 34.31
C SER A 60 -15.87 -25.41 33.17
N SER A 61 -16.87 -26.28 33.35
CA SER A 61 -17.33 -27.22 32.32
C SER A 61 -17.92 -26.52 31.08
N ARG A 62 -18.63 -25.40 31.26
CA ARG A 62 -19.21 -24.61 30.16
C ARG A 62 -18.14 -23.83 29.40
N ILE A 63 -17.12 -23.31 30.08
CA ILE A 63 -15.97 -22.64 29.46
C ILE A 63 -15.27 -23.63 28.51
N ILE A 64 -14.89 -24.80 29.04
CA ILE A 64 -14.20 -25.84 28.26
C ILE A 64 -15.06 -26.35 27.10
N MET A 65 -16.37 -26.50 27.29
CA MET A 65 -17.29 -26.95 26.26
C MET A 65 -17.31 -26.00 25.04
N ASN A 66 -17.36 -24.68 25.25
CA ASN A 66 -17.37 -23.71 24.16
C ASN A 66 -16.03 -23.69 23.39
N TYR A 67 -14.89 -23.76 24.08
CA TYR A 67 -13.61 -23.97 23.39
C TYR A 67 -13.56 -25.29 22.60
N GLY A 68 -14.13 -26.37 23.15
CA GLY A 68 -14.25 -27.65 22.45
C GLY A 68 -15.06 -27.55 21.15
N PHE A 69 -16.19 -26.83 21.18
CA PHE A 69 -16.98 -26.54 19.98
C PHE A 69 -16.19 -25.72 18.95
N ALA A 70 -15.49 -24.67 19.39
CA ALA A 70 -14.66 -23.87 18.50
C ALA A 70 -13.60 -24.73 17.78
N ILE A 71 -12.89 -25.57 18.54
CA ILE A 71 -11.90 -26.52 18.02
C ILE A 71 -12.53 -27.48 17.00
N GLU A 72 -13.69 -28.07 17.32
CA GLU A 72 -14.39 -29.01 16.44
C GLU A 72 -14.79 -28.35 15.12
N CYS A 73 -15.32 -27.13 15.17
CA CYS A 73 -15.69 -26.35 14.01
C CYS A 73 -14.48 -26.02 13.12
N TYR A 74 -13.33 -25.64 13.70
CA TYR A 74 -12.10 -25.45 12.93
C TYR A 74 -11.62 -26.73 12.23
N LEU A 75 -11.68 -27.87 12.92
CA LEU A 75 -11.27 -29.16 12.33
C LEU A 75 -12.18 -29.61 11.20
N LYS A 76 -13.49 -29.39 11.34
CA LYS A 76 -14.46 -29.64 10.28
C LYS A 76 -14.16 -28.79 9.05
N ALA A 77 -13.88 -27.50 9.25
CA ALA A 77 -13.51 -26.61 8.16
C ALA A 77 -12.23 -27.10 7.45
N ILE A 78 -11.19 -27.49 8.21
CA ILE A 78 -9.95 -28.07 7.66
C ILE A 78 -10.22 -29.38 6.91
N ALA A 79 -10.99 -30.31 7.47
CA ALA A 79 -11.24 -31.63 6.88
C ALA A 79 -12.09 -31.57 5.60
N LEU A 80 -13.08 -30.67 5.55
CA LEU A 80 -13.85 -30.38 4.33
C LEU A 80 -12.93 -29.85 3.23
N GLN A 81 -12.07 -28.88 3.58
CA GLN A 81 -11.18 -28.24 2.62
C GLN A 81 -10.09 -29.17 2.05
N GLU A 82 -9.57 -30.09 2.87
CA GLU A 82 -8.64 -31.14 2.45
C GLU A 82 -9.33 -32.28 1.67
N GLY A 83 -10.65 -32.21 1.44
CA GLY A 83 -11.41 -33.23 0.73
C GLY A 83 -11.50 -34.57 1.46
N MET A 84 -11.27 -34.59 2.77
CA MET A 84 -11.21 -35.82 3.57
C MET A 84 -12.59 -36.35 3.97
N ILE A 85 -13.61 -35.49 3.93
CA ILE A 85 -15.00 -35.82 4.21
C ILE A 85 -15.91 -35.24 3.12
N ALA A 86 -16.97 -35.97 2.75
CA ALA A 86 -17.90 -35.59 1.70
C ALA A 86 -19.07 -34.74 2.23
N LEU A 87 -19.65 -33.95 1.32
CA LEU A 87 -20.71 -32.95 1.54
C LEU A 87 -22.01 -33.50 2.14
N ASP A 88 -22.23 -34.82 2.11
CA ASP A 88 -23.44 -35.51 2.58
C ASP A 88 -23.27 -36.20 3.94
N SER A 89 -22.09 -36.09 4.55
CA SER A 89 -21.83 -36.67 5.86
C SER A 89 -22.55 -35.88 6.95
N THR A 90 -23.81 -36.26 7.22
CA THR A 90 -24.55 -35.83 8.43
C THR A 90 -23.68 -36.01 9.67
N GLY A 91 -23.96 -35.33 10.78
CA GLY A 91 -23.14 -35.41 12.01
C GLY A 91 -22.76 -36.83 12.47
N ALA A 92 -23.56 -37.85 12.14
CA ALA A 92 -23.22 -39.26 12.35
C ALA A 92 -22.16 -39.82 11.39
N GLY A 93 -22.14 -39.39 10.13
CA GLY A 93 -21.13 -39.71 9.12
C GLY A 93 -19.77 -39.06 9.39
N PHE A 94 -19.74 -37.83 9.91
CA PHE A 94 -18.51 -37.19 10.40
C PHE A 94 -17.87 -38.02 11.52
N VAL A 95 -18.65 -38.42 12.53
CA VAL A 95 -18.20 -39.30 13.62
C VAL A 95 -17.68 -40.64 13.08
N GLN A 96 -18.34 -41.23 12.07
CA GLN A 96 -17.88 -42.47 11.43
C GLN A 96 -16.58 -42.32 10.61
N ALA A 97 -16.42 -41.23 9.86
CA ALA A 97 -15.18 -40.94 9.12
C ALA A 97 -14.00 -40.69 10.08
N PHE A 98 -14.27 -39.97 11.18
CA PHE A 98 -13.32 -39.69 12.25
C PHE A 98 -13.01 -40.88 13.17
N THR A 99 -13.88 -41.89 13.28
CA THR A 99 -13.58 -43.13 14.00
C THR A 99 -12.82 -44.13 13.12
N ARG A 100 -13.05 -44.11 11.81
CA ARG A 100 -12.27 -44.90 10.83
C ARG A 100 -10.83 -44.39 10.69
N HIS A 101 -10.62 -43.08 10.79
CA HIS A 101 -9.28 -42.50 10.91
C HIS A 101 -8.88 -42.44 12.37
N ASN A 102 -7.70 -42.93 12.76
CA ASN A 102 -7.25 -42.74 14.15
C ASN A 102 -7.07 -41.23 14.41
N LEU A 103 -7.97 -40.60 15.18
CA LEU A 103 -7.95 -39.18 15.57
C LEU A 103 -6.54 -38.73 15.97
N ILE A 104 -5.84 -39.53 16.77
CA ILE A 104 -4.48 -39.25 17.23
C ILE A 104 -3.51 -39.17 16.04
N ASN A 105 -3.64 -40.06 15.05
CA ASN A 105 -2.80 -40.05 13.85
C ASN A 105 -3.20 -38.95 12.86
N PHE A 106 -4.48 -38.55 12.80
CA PHE A 106 -4.89 -37.38 12.01
C PHE A 106 -4.31 -36.11 12.62
N TYR A 107 -4.38 -35.96 13.94
CA TYR A 107 -3.78 -34.85 14.67
C TYR A 107 -2.24 -34.85 14.57
N LYS A 108 -1.57 -35.99 14.77
CA LYS A 108 -0.10 -36.12 14.61
C LYS A 108 0.34 -35.82 13.17
N ARG A 109 -0.48 -36.16 12.16
CA ARG A 109 -0.23 -35.75 10.76
C ARG A 109 -0.46 -34.25 10.55
N CYS A 110 -1.42 -33.69 11.26
CA CYS A 110 -1.76 -32.28 11.14
C CYS A 110 -0.81 -31.34 11.89
N PHE A 111 -0.17 -31.85 12.96
CA PHE A 111 0.64 -31.11 13.91
C PHE A 111 1.77 -32.05 14.38
N ALA A 112 2.98 -31.83 13.87
CA ALA A 112 4.08 -32.80 13.91
C ALA A 112 4.66 -33.07 15.31
N ASP A 113 4.38 -32.22 16.30
CA ASP A 113 4.93 -32.31 17.65
C ASP A 113 3.80 -32.17 18.68
N ILE A 114 3.37 -33.30 19.28
CA ILE A 114 2.35 -33.31 20.34
C ILE A 114 2.94 -34.00 21.57
N ASP A 115 2.86 -33.31 22.72
CA ASP A 115 3.21 -33.81 24.06
C ASP A 115 2.24 -34.92 24.52
N ASP A 116 2.73 -35.86 25.33
CA ASP A 116 1.98 -37.03 25.82
C ASP A 116 0.77 -36.64 26.69
N ASP A 117 0.84 -35.51 27.41
CA ASP A 117 -0.28 -34.98 28.19
C ASP A 117 -1.44 -34.47 27.31
N ILE A 118 -1.11 -33.91 26.14
CA ILE A 118 -2.09 -33.45 25.15
C ILE A 118 -2.82 -34.63 24.51
N GLU A 119 -2.12 -35.75 24.31
CA GLU A 119 -2.73 -37.00 23.82
C GLU A 119 -3.87 -37.47 24.74
N ASN A 120 -3.71 -37.29 26.04
CA ASN A 120 -4.70 -37.70 27.03
C ASN A 120 -5.95 -36.79 27.01
N TYR A 121 -5.78 -35.48 26.80
CA TYR A 121 -6.90 -34.55 26.63
C TYR A 121 -7.65 -34.75 25.32
N LEU A 122 -6.96 -35.01 24.21
CA LEU A 122 -7.58 -35.32 22.93
C LEU A 122 -8.41 -36.62 22.98
N LYS A 123 -7.97 -37.62 23.76
CA LYS A 123 -8.77 -38.84 24.05
C LYS A 123 -10.07 -38.52 24.78
N LYS A 124 -10.11 -37.50 25.64
CA LYS A 124 -11.34 -37.08 26.35
C LYS A 124 -12.32 -36.38 25.41
N ILE A 125 -11.82 -35.47 24.57
CA ILE A 125 -12.62 -34.77 23.54
C ILE A 125 -13.17 -35.80 22.54
N ARG A 126 -12.36 -36.79 22.14
CA ARG A 126 -12.79 -37.91 21.31
C ARG A 126 -14.01 -38.64 21.88
N ARG A 127 -13.95 -39.00 23.16
CA ARG A 127 -15.06 -39.70 23.85
C ARG A 127 -16.32 -38.83 23.89
N ALA A 128 -16.17 -37.52 24.07
CA ALA A 128 -17.29 -36.59 24.03
C ALA A 128 -17.94 -36.54 22.64
N ILE A 129 -17.14 -36.53 21.57
CA ILE A 129 -17.63 -36.57 20.18
C ILE A 129 -18.29 -37.93 19.86
N GLU A 130 -17.67 -39.04 20.26
CA GLU A 130 -18.19 -40.41 20.06
C GLU A 130 -19.54 -40.64 20.77
N SER A 131 -19.86 -39.86 21.82
CA SER A 131 -21.15 -39.92 22.52
C SER A 131 -22.32 -39.27 21.76
N GLY A 132 -22.05 -38.63 20.62
CA GLY A 132 -23.05 -38.30 19.61
C GLY A 132 -23.81 -36.98 19.77
N LYS A 133 -23.69 -36.23 20.88
CA LYS A 133 -24.26 -34.87 21.00
C LYS A 133 -23.93 -34.18 22.33
N TYR A 134 -22.66 -33.95 22.69
CA TYR A 134 -22.23 -33.36 23.99
C TYR A 134 -23.22 -33.54 25.16
N PRO A 135 -23.53 -34.77 25.61
CA PRO A 135 -24.18 -34.96 26.89
C PRO A 135 -23.06 -35.00 27.93
N LEU A 136 -22.66 -33.83 28.43
CA LEU A 136 -22.00 -33.75 29.72
C LEU A 136 -23.01 -34.23 30.77
N GLU A 137 -22.96 -35.51 31.12
CA GLU A 137 -23.55 -35.94 32.39
C GLU A 137 -22.56 -36.68 33.29
N LYS A 138 -22.23 -35.95 34.35
CA LYS A 138 -21.99 -36.37 35.73
C LYS A 138 -21.10 -37.59 35.91
N THR A 139 -19.83 -37.32 36.15
CA THR A 139 -19.10 -38.08 37.16
C THR A 139 -18.90 -37.18 38.38
N PRO A 140 -19.40 -37.57 39.58
CA PRO A 140 -18.99 -36.95 40.82
C PRO A 140 -17.57 -37.45 41.12
N VAL A 141 -16.57 -36.69 40.69
CA VAL A 141 -15.23 -36.76 41.28
C VAL A 141 -14.81 -35.31 41.48
N GLU A 142 -14.94 -34.85 42.72
CA GLU A 142 -14.90 -33.44 43.10
C GLU A 142 -13.56 -32.72 42.85
N ASP A 143 -12.43 -33.40 42.64
CA ASP A 143 -11.14 -32.68 42.78
C ASP A 143 -10.09 -32.89 41.68
N ALA A 144 -10.38 -33.51 40.52
CA ALA A 144 -9.32 -33.85 39.56
C ALA A 144 -9.15 -32.91 38.34
N TYR A 145 -10.08 -32.00 38.05
CA TYR A 145 -9.99 -31.09 36.88
C TYR A 145 -9.78 -29.61 37.24
N ASN A 146 -9.95 -29.26 38.52
CA ASN A 146 -9.79 -27.88 38.98
C ASN A 146 -8.34 -27.42 39.07
N ASP A 147 -7.40 -28.35 39.18
CA ASP A 147 -6.00 -27.99 39.48
C ASP A 147 -5.32 -27.21 38.35
N ASN A 148 -5.97 -27.05 37.18
CA ASN A 148 -5.61 -25.96 36.30
C ASN A 148 -6.63 -25.63 35.18
N ILE A 149 -7.78 -25.05 35.54
CA ILE A 149 -8.67 -24.46 34.52
C ILE A 149 -7.92 -23.44 33.66
N ASP A 150 -7.00 -22.67 34.26
CA ASP A 150 -6.18 -21.67 33.57
C ASP A 150 -5.25 -22.31 32.53
N ASN A 151 -4.53 -23.39 32.84
CA ASN A 151 -3.71 -24.10 31.84
C ASN A 151 -4.56 -24.77 30.77
N THR A 152 -5.75 -25.28 31.11
CA THR A 152 -6.66 -25.90 30.14
C THR A 152 -7.16 -24.85 29.15
N VAL A 153 -7.53 -23.67 29.64
CA VAL A 153 -7.95 -22.51 28.84
C VAL A 153 -6.79 -22.01 27.99
N LEU A 154 -5.59 -21.88 28.56
CA LEU A 154 -4.38 -21.50 27.83
C LEU A 154 -4.11 -22.49 26.69
N PHE A 155 -4.18 -23.78 26.95
CA PHE A 155 -4.03 -24.83 25.94
C PHE A 155 -5.11 -24.73 24.84
N CYS A 156 -6.38 -24.56 25.23
CA CYS A 156 -7.47 -24.41 24.27
C CYS A 156 -7.26 -23.20 23.35
N ARG A 157 -6.85 -22.06 23.90
CA ARG A 157 -6.51 -20.86 23.13
C ARG A 157 -5.33 -21.11 22.18
N GLU A 158 -4.26 -21.73 22.67
CA GLU A 158 -3.12 -22.11 21.81
C GLU A 158 -3.53 -23.07 20.68
N LEU A 159 -4.40 -24.04 20.97
CA LEU A 159 -4.86 -25.02 19.98
C LEU A 159 -5.78 -24.36 18.95
N ILE A 160 -6.69 -23.50 19.38
CA ILE A 160 -7.56 -22.71 18.49
C ILE A 160 -6.69 -21.83 17.59
N ASP A 161 -5.73 -21.10 18.14
CA ASP A 161 -4.81 -20.29 17.36
C ASP A 161 -4.01 -21.13 16.35
N ARG A 162 -3.52 -22.32 16.74
CA ARG A 162 -2.87 -23.25 15.79
C ARG A 162 -3.82 -23.74 14.70
N LEU A 163 -5.07 -24.02 15.02
CA LEU A 163 -6.09 -24.47 14.06
C LEU A 163 -6.52 -23.35 13.10
N GLN A 164 -6.70 -22.14 13.62
CA GLN A 164 -6.92 -20.93 12.84
C GLN A 164 -5.74 -20.67 11.90
N ARG A 165 -4.49 -20.75 12.39
CA ARG A 165 -3.28 -20.64 11.57
C ARG A 165 -3.22 -21.71 10.50
N LYS A 166 -3.55 -22.96 10.84
CA LYS A 166 -3.58 -24.05 9.87
C LYS A 166 -4.64 -23.83 8.79
N TYR A 167 -5.86 -23.48 9.17
CA TYR A 167 -6.93 -23.17 8.21
C TYR A 167 -6.54 -21.97 7.33
N LYS A 168 -5.96 -20.93 7.92
CA LYS A 168 -5.42 -19.76 7.22
C LYS A 168 -4.34 -20.17 6.22
N ASN A 169 -3.44 -21.09 6.56
CA ASN A 169 -2.42 -21.62 5.64
C ASN A 169 -3.05 -22.41 4.48
N ILE A 170 -4.12 -23.17 4.73
CA ILE A 170 -4.84 -23.92 3.69
C ILE A 170 -5.60 -22.97 2.74
N HIS A 171 -6.18 -21.89 3.27
CA HIS A 171 -6.83 -20.82 2.51
C HIS A 171 -5.91 -19.66 2.15
N MET A 172 -4.59 -19.83 2.32
CA MET A 172 -3.67 -18.77 1.95
C MET A 172 -3.55 -18.76 0.44
N PHE A 173 -3.96 -17.66 -0.16
CA PHE A 173 -3.75 -17.40 -1.57
C PHE A 173 -2.64 -16.37 -1.71
N ILE A 174 -1.77 -16.56 -2.70
CA ILE A 174 -0.81 -15.54 -3.12
C ILE A 174 -1.46 -14.80 -4.28
N SER A 175 -1.82 -13.55 -4.03
CA SER A 175 -2.24 -12.67 -5.12
C SER A 175 -1.06 -12.28 -6.00
N LYS A 176 -1.35 -11.82 -7.21
CA LYS A 176 -0.40 -11.11 -8.09
C LYS A 176 0.42 -10.06 -7.32
N THR A 177 -0.25 -9.23 -6.52
CA THR A 177 0.39 -8.17 -5.72
C THR A 177 1.32 -8.75 -4.65
N ASP A 178 0.92 -9.84 -3.98
CA ASP A 178 1.76 -10.50 -2.97
C ASP A 178 3.02 -11.10 -3.60
N TYR A 179 2.91 -11.70 -4.79
CA TYR A 179 4.06 -12.21 -5.51
C TYR A 179 5.05 -11.08 -5.88
N ILE A 180 4.58 -9.96 -6.41
CA ILE A 180 5.46 -8.83 -6.74
C ILE A 180 6.14 -8.26 -5.49
N LEU A 181 5.40 -8.09 -4.39
CA LEU A 181 5.98 -7.68 -3.12
C LEU A 181 6.96 -8.72 -2.56
N PHE A 182 6.73 -10.01 -2.79
CA PHE A 182 7.62 -11.09 -2.35
C PHE A 182 8.98 -10.96 -3.04
N ARG A 183 8.99 -10.65 -4.34
CA ARG A 183 10.25 -10.40 -5.08
C ARG A 183 11.01 -9.18 -4.56
N GLU A 184 10.29 -8.18 -4.06
CA GLU A 184 10.91 -7.00 -3.46
C GLU A 184 11.47 -7.30 -2.06
N CYS A 185 10.68 -7.97 -1.22
CA CYS A 185 11.02 -8.35 0.15
C CYS A 185 10.12 -9.49 0.67
N PRO A 186 10.59 -10.76 0.67
CA PRO A 186 9.80 -11.91 1.12
C PRO A 186 9.26 -11.77 2.55
N LYS A 187 10.11 -11.31 3.47
CA LYS A 187 9.75 -11.12 4.89
C LYS A 187 8.67 -10.05 5.08
N ASN A 188 8.65 -9.01 4.26
CA ASN A 188 7.61 -7.99 4.31
C ASN A 188 6.23 -8.55 3.97
N VAL A 189 6.15 -9.43 2.97
CA VAL A 189 4.89 -10.11 2.60
C VAL A 189 4.50 -11.15 3.64
N TRP A 190 5.47 -11.83 4.24
CA TRP A 190 5.19 -12.70 5.38
C TRP A 190 4.50 -11.92 6.50
N HIS A 191 5.00 -10.73 6.88
CA HIS A 191 4.31 -9.89 7.86
C HIS A 191 2.94 -9.41 7.36
N LYS A 192 2.78 -9.05 6.08
CA LYS A 192 1.46 -8.70 5.52
C LYS A 192 0.42 -9.81 5.76
N ILE A 193 0.81 -11.06 5.53
CA ILE A 193 -0.08 -12.22 5.64
C ILE A 193 -0.28 -12.62 7.10
N HIS A 194 0.79 -12.77 7.87
CA HIS A 194 0.75 -13.37 9.22
C HIS A 194 0.63 -12.38 10.36
N GLN A 195 1.03 -11.13 10.14
CA GLN A 195 1.04 -10.05 11.15
C GLN A 195 0.55 -8.73 10.53
N PRO A 196 -0.70 -8.67 10.03
CA PRO A 196 -1.23 -7.52 9.31
C PRO A 196 -1.16 -6.23 10.14
N ASP A 197 -1.36 -6.29 11.46
CA ASP A 197 -1.24 -5.13 12.36
C ASP A 197 0.14 -4.47 12.33
N ILE A 198 1.20 -5.24 12.05
CA ILE A 198 2.56 -4.70 11.88
C ILE A 198 2.71 -4.10 10.49
N TYR A 199 2.18 -4.75 9.46
CA TYR A 199 2.28 -4.29 8.08
C TYR A 199 1.49 -3.01 7.82
N TYR A 200 0.21 -2.97 8.21
CA TYR A 200 -0.71 -1.86 7.99
C TYR A 200 -0.61 -0.76 9.07
N LYS A 201 0.39 -0.82 9.95
CA LYS A 201 0.66 0.24 10.93
C LYS A 201 0.96 1.59 10.27
N SER A 202 1.47 1.57 9.05
CA SER A 202 1.72 2.78 8.26
C SER A 202 0.57 2.98 7.27
N GLU A 203 -0.07 4.14 7.33
CA GLU A 203 -1.07 4.53 6.33
C GLU A 203 -0.39 4.88 4.99
N LEU A 204 -1.11 4.67 3.89
CA LEU A 204 -0.67 5.15 2.57
C LEU A 204 -0.58 6.68 2.58
N SER A 205 0.51 7.20 2.03
CA SER A 205 0.66 8.63 1.75
C SER A 205 -0.35 9.09 0.69
N ASP A 206 -0.64 10.40 0.67
CA ASP A 206 -1.52 10.99 -0.35
C ASP A 206 -0.94 10.79 -1.77
N PHE A 207 0.38 10.79 -1.90
CA PHE A 207 1.06 10.45 -3.14
C PHE A 207 0.78 9.02 -3.61
N GLU A 208 0.86 8.02 -2.72
CA GLU A 208 0.56 6.62 -3.05
C GLU A 208 -0.92 6.43 -3.43
N LYS A 209 -1.84 7.09 -2.71
CA LYS A 209 -3.27 7.09 -3.05
C LYS A 209 -3.49 7.68 -4.44
N HIS A 210 -2.84 8.80 -4.76
CA HIS A 210 -2.98 9.44 -6.06
C HIS A 210 -2.46 8.56 -7.22
N ILE A 211 -1.39 7.78 -7.01
CA ILE A 211 -0.92 6.80 -8.00
C ILE A 211 -2.00 5.74 -8.30
N ILE A 212 -2.67 5.23 -7.26
CA ILE A 212 -3.75 4.24 -7.39
C ILE A 212 -4.92 4.85 -8.16
N GLU A 213 -5.39 6.03 -7.76
CA GLU A 213 -6.48 6.76 -8.43
C GLU A 213 -6.18 7.00 -9.92
N THR A 214 -4.94 7.41 -10.22
CA THR A 214 -4.47 7.63 -11.60
C THR A 214 -4.49 6.33 -12.40
N GLY A 215 -4.06 5.22 -11.79
CA GLY A 215 -4.16 3.88 -12.37
C GLY A 215 -5.58 3.54 -12.79
N ASN A 216 -6.54 3.73 -11.88
CA ASN A 216 -7.96 3.45 -12.10
C ASN A 216 -8.56 4.35 -13.19
N GLU A 217 -8.22 5.65 -13.21
CA GLU A 217 -8.67 6.58 -14.26
C GLU A 217 -8.21 6.11 -15.64
N VAL A 218 -6.93 5.76 -15.77
CA VAL A 218 -6.36 5.29 -17.04
C VAL A 218 -7.01 3.98 -17.50
N GLU A 219 -7.22 3.05 -16.58
CA GLU A 219 -7.88 1.79 -16.89
C GLU A 219 -9.32 2.00 -17.36
N LEU A 220 -10.07 2.88 -16.69
CA LEU A 220 -11.44 3.22 -17.07
C LEU A 220 -11.54 3.79 -18.49
N GLU A 221 -10.61 4.68 -18.88
CA GLU A 221 -10.55 5.21 -20.24
C GLU A 221 -10.13 4.15 -21.27
N ALA A 222 -9.18 3.27 -20.92
CA ALA A 222 -8.72 2.19 -21.80
C ALA A 222 -9.84 1.19 -22.11
N ARG A 223 -10.67 0.82 -21.13
CA ARG A 223 -11.81 -0.12 -21.33
C ARG A 223 -12.77 0.35 -22.44
N LYS A 224 -12.91 1.66 -22.66
CA LYS A 224 -13.78 2.23 -23.70
C LYS A 224 -13.35 1.88 -25.14
N ILE A 225 -12.12 1.38 -25.33
CA ILE A 225 -11.67 0.81 -26.61
C ILE A 225 -12.50 -0.43 -26.98
N TRP A 226 -13.02 -1.17 -25.99
CA TRP A 226 -13.85 -2.36 -26.19
C TRP A 226 -15.27 -2.15 -25.63
N PRO A 227 -16.17 -1.49 -26.37
CA PRO A 227 -17.51 -1.13 -25.88
C PRO A 227 -18.42 -2.35 -25.60
N SER A 228 -18.08 -3.53 -26.12
CA SER A 228 -18.80 -4.80 -25.86
C SER A 228 -18.27 -5.58 -24.66
N GLY A 229 -17.24 -5.07 -23.97
CA GLY A 229 -16.62 -5.77 -22.85
C GLY A 229 -17.52 -5.85 -21.62
N VAL A 230 -17.47 -6.98 -20.94
CA VAL A 230 -18.21 -7.22 -19.70
C VAL A 230 -17.25 -7.05 -18.52
N LEU A 231 -17.55 -6.12 -17.62
CA LEU A 231 -16.80 -5.94 -16.37
C LEU A 231 -17.24 -6.98 -15.33
N ILE A 232 -16.26 -7.63 -14.71
CA ILE A 232 -16.47 -8.44 -13.52
C ILE A 232 -16.10 -7.58 -12.32
N GLU A 233 -17.09 -7.34 -11.46
CA GLU A 233 -16.92 -6.57 -10.23
C GLU A 233 -16.54 -7.50 -9.06
N GLY A 234 -15.65 -7.02 -8.20
CA GLY A 234 -15.17 -7.76 -7.02
C GLY A 234 -14.17 -8.88 -7.32
N ARG A 235 -13.75 -9.56 -6.24
CA ARG A 235 -12.72 -10.63 -6.26
C ARG A 235 -13.17 -11.92 -5.58
N ASP A 236 -14.42 -11.97 -5.15
CA ASP A 236 -14.98 -13.08 -4.38
C ASP A 236 -15.30 -14.30 -5.25
N GLU A 237 -15.94 -15.30 -4.65
CA GLU A 237 -16.35 -16.51 -5.34
C GLU A 237 -17.39 -16.24 -6.45
N ALA A 238 -18.23 -15.21 -6.29
CA ALA A 238 -19.22 -14.85 -7.30
C ALA A 238 -18.53 -14.31 -8.57
N ALA A 239 -17.53 -13.43 -8.40
CA ALA A 239 -16.69 -12.94 -9.50
C ALA A 239 -15.96 -14.08 -10.24
N GLN A 240 -15.46 -15.08 -9.50
CA GLN A 240 -14.80 -16.26 -10.07
C GLN A 240 -15.77 -17.15 -10.85
N LYS A 241 -16.98 -17.38 -10.33
CA LYS A 241 -18.04 -18.13 -11.04
C LYS A 241 -18.45 -17.43 -12.33
N LEU A 242 -18.69 -16.12 -12.26
CA LEU A 242 -19.02 -15.32 -13.44
C LEU A 242 -17.88 -15.35 -14.47
N THR A 243 -16.63 -15.28 -14.03
CA THR A 243 -15.45 -15.44 -14.90
C THR A 243 -15.52 -16.78 -15.64
N ALA A 244 -15.68 -17.90 -14.92
CA ALA A 244 -15.75 -19.23 -15.53
C ALA A 244 -16.90 -19.36 -16.55
N GLU A 245 -18.07 -18.80 -16.24
CA GLU A 245 -19.22 -18.79 -17.15
C GLU A 245 -18.95 -18.01 -18.45
N LEU A 246 -18.35 -16.83 -18.36
CA LEU A 246 -18.04 -15.99 -19.53
C LEU A 246 -16.92 -16.61 -20.39
N ILE A 247 -15.93 -17.25 -19.76
CA ILE A 247 -14.90 -18.02 -20.47
C ILE A 247 -15.54 -19.19 -21.23
N ALA A 248 -16.45 -19.96 -20.60
CA ALA A 248 -17.14 -21.08 -21.23
C ALA A 248 -18.03 -20.64 -22.41
N LYS A 249 -18.64 -19.45 -22.31
CA LYS A 249 -19.42 -18.83 -23.38
C LYS A 249 -18.56 -18.19 -24.48
N LYS A 250 -17.23 -18.16 -24.32
CA LYS A 250 -16.29 -17.48 -25.22
C LYS A 250 -16.68 -16.01 -25.44
N GLN A 251 -17.05 -15.33 -24.34
CA GLN A 251 -17.32 -13.89 -24.35
C GLN A 251 -16.13 -13.15 -24.97
N GLU A 252 -16.42 -12.23 -25.89
CA GLU A 252 -15.38 -11.63 -26.74
C GLU A 252 -14.37 -10.78 -25.97
N VAL A 253 -14.85 -9.99 -25.01
CA VAL A 253 -14.01 -9.17 -24.12
C VAL A 253 -14.56 -9.24 -22.70
N ILE A 254 -13.66 -9.47 -21.75
CA ILE A 254 -13.95 -9.51 -20.31
C ILE A 254 -12.94 -8.60 -19.60
N PHE A 255 -13.43 -7.67 -18.78
CA PHE A 255 -12.60 -6.81 -17.95
C PHE A 255 -12.54 -7.34 -16.53
N GLN A 256 -11.35 -7.26 -15.94
CA GLN A 256 -11.10 -7.68 -14.56
C GLN A 256 -11.48 -9.14 -14.24
N PRO A 257 -11.41 -10.14 -15.16
CA PRO A 257 -11.71 -11.52 -14.79
C PRO A 257 -10.76 -12.06 -13.72
N VAL A 258 -11.31 -12.85 -12.81
CA VAL A 258 -10.65 -13.33 -11.60
C VAL A 258 -10.40 -14.83 -11.72
N PHE A 259 -9.13 -15.21 -11.56
CA PHE A 259 -8.68 -16.59 -11.64
C PHE A 259 -8.07 -17.02 -10.32
N LEU A 260 -8.48 -18.19 -9.83
CA LEU A 260 -7.93 -18.83 -8.65
C LEU A 260 -7.62 -20.29 -8.97
N LYS A 261 -6.35 -20.69 -8.82
CA LYS A 261 -5.91 -22.08 -9.00
C LYS A 261 -4.63 -22.33 -8.22
N ASP A 262 -4.55 -23.49 -7.56
CA ASP A 262 -3.37 -23.96 -6.81
C ASP A 262 -2.80 -22.90 -5.85
N ASN A 263 -3.68 -22.24 -5.08
CA ASN A 263 -3.34 -21.18 -4.14
C ASN A 263 -2.82 -19.86 -4.77
N PHE A 264 -2.92 -19.67 -6.08
CA PHE A 264 -2.58 -18.41 -6.77
C PHE A 264 -3.82 -17.69 -7.27
N LEU A 265 -3.91 -16.39 -6.97
CA LEU A 265 -5.04 -15.53 -7.33
C LEU A 265 -4.55 -14.37 -8.22
N ALA A 266 -5.22 -14.15 -9.35
CA ALA A 266 -5.01 -12.93 -10.12
C ALA A 266 -6.31 -12.43 -10.72
N ALA A 267 -6.41 -11.11 -10.76
CA ALA A 267 -7.26 -10.38 -11.66
C ALA A 267 -6.45 -9.93 -12.87
N VAL A 268 -7.03 -10.11 -14.05
CA VAL A 268 -6.44 -9.68 -15.33
C VAL A 268 -7.16 -8.43 -15.80
N ASP A 269 -6.45 -7.39 -16.24
CA ASP A 269 -7.11 -6.13 -16.64
C ASP A 269 -8.09 -6.35 -17.81
N VAL A 270 -7.62 -6.92 -18.92
CA VAL A 270 -8.45 -7.25 -20.08
C VAL A 270 -8.10 -8.62 -20.65
N LEU A 271 -9.12 -9.43 -20.90
CA LEU A 271 -9.01 -10.68 -21.62
C LEU A 271 -9.90 -10.63 -22.87
N THR A 272 -9.32 -10.89 -24.05
CA THR A 272 -10.05 -10.90 -25.33
C THR A 272 -9.96 -12.27 -25.99
N TYR A 273 -11.06 -12.74 -26.57
CA TYR A 273 -11.11 -14.06 -27.22
C TYR A 273 -10.91 -13.94 -28.73
N ASP A 274 -9.82 -14.54 -29.23
CA ASP A 274 -9.53 -14.66 -30.65
C ASP A 274 -10.19 -15.93 -31.22
N LYS A 275 -11.30 -15.71 -31.94
CA LYS A 275 -12.06 -16.77 -32.62
C LYS A 275 -11.24 -17.52 -33.67
N SER A 276 -10.27 -16.87 -34.30
CA SER A 276 -9.45 -17.47 -35.37
C SER A 276 -8.37 -18.41 -34.83
N ALA A 277 -7.74 -18.02 -33.70
CA ALA A 277 -6.74 -18.81 -33.02
C ALA A 277 -7.34 -19.83 -32.03
N ASP A 278 -8.64 -19.73 -31.75
CA ASP A 278 -9.34 -20.42 -30.66
C ASP A 278 -8.56 -20.30 -29.33
N ALA A 279 -8.24 -19.05 -28.98
CA ALA A 279 -7.33 -18.73 -27.88
C ALA A 279 -7.65 -17.34 -27.29
N TRP A 280 -7.08 -17.05 -26.13
CA TRP A 280 -7.24 -15.78 -25.43
C TRP A 280 -6.01 -14.90 -25.59
N ASN A 281 -6.22 -13.60 -25.71
CA ASN A 281 -5.19 -12.59 -25.59
C ASN A 281 -5.37 -11.86 -24.26
N ILE A 282 -4.26 -11.63 -23.56
CA ILE A 282 -4.21 -10.87 -22.30
C ILE A 282 -3.62 -9.49 -22.57
N THR A 283 -4.25 -8.46 -22.03
CA THR A 283 -3.73 -7.09 -22.05
C THR A 283 -3.66 -6.55 -20.63
N GLU A 284 -2.48 -6.17 -20.17
CA GLU A 284 -2.27 -5.42 -18.92
C GLU A 284 -2.17 -3.93 -19.23
N ILE A 285 -2.92 -3.11 -18.52
CA ILE A 285 -2.96 -1.65 -18.71
C ILE A 285 -2.04 -0.98 -17.68
N LYS A 286 -1.27 0.01 -18.13
CA LYS A 286 -0.38 0.81 -17.26
C LYS A 286 -0.60 2.30 -17.45
N ALA A 287 -0.83 2.95 -16.30
CA ALA A 287 -0.74 4.39 -16.16
C ALA A 287 0.74 4.82 -16.15
N SER A 288 1.45 4.67 -17.25
CA SER A 288 2.82 5.17 -17.39
C SER A 288 3.13 5.52 -18.84
N ASN A 289 4.06 6.46 -19.02
CA ASN A 289 4.68 6.74 -20.32
C ASN A 289 5.94 5.89 -20.56
N ASP A 290 6.48 5.30 -19.50
CA ASP A 290 7.67 4.45 -19.54
C ASP A 290 7.30 3.03 -19.12
N THR A 291 7.93 2.06 -19.76
CA THR A 291 7.74 0.65 -19.49
C THR A 291 8.89 0.22 -18.60
N ASP A 292 8.72 0.20 -17.27
CA ASP A 292 9.63 -0.59 -16.41
C ASP A 292 9.36 -2.07 -16.69
N LYS A 293 9.87 -2.52 -17.84
CA LYS A 293 9.57 -3.81 -18.47
C LYS A 293 9.84 -4.93 -17.48
N LYS A 294 10.85 -4.80 -16.62
CA LYS A 294 11.24 -5.89 -15.72
C LYS A 294 10.23 -6.16 -14.62
N ARG A 295 9.60 -5.16 -14.01
CA ARG A 295 8.57 -5.41 -13.00
C ARG A 295 7.30 -5.95 -13.65
N HIS A 296 6.85 -5.29 -14.72
CA HIS A 296 5.62 -5.64 -15.42
C HIS A 296 5.67 -7.02 -16.09
N TYR A 297 6.85 -7.46 -16.53
CA TYR A 297 6.98 -8.77 -17.18
C TYR A 297 6.81 -9.92 -16.20
N TYR A 298 7.30 -9.79 -14.96
CA TYR A 298 7.10 -10.83 -13.96
C TYR A 298 5.66 -10.87 -13.46
N ASP A 299 5.01 -9.70 -13.40
CA ASP A 299 3.58 -9.59 -13.12
C ASP A 299 2.75 -10.32 -14.20
N LEU A 300 2.96 -10.01 -15.47
CA LEU A 300 2.29 -10.68 -16.58
C LEU A 300 2.64 -12.17 -16.68
N ALA A 301 3.89 -12.55 -16.43
CA ALA A 301 4.29 -13.96 -16.41
C ALA A 301 3.58 -14.75 -15.29
N PHE A 302 3.38 -14.15 -14.11
CA PHE A 302 2.56 -14.73 -13.05
C PHE A 302 1.14 -14.98 -13.53
N GLN A 303 0.51 -13.96 -14.12
CA GLN A 303 -0.85 -14.05 -14.64
C GLN A 303 -0.96 -15.14 -15.73
N VAL A 304 -0.05 -15.13 -16.71
CA VAL A 304 -0.04 -16.11 -17.82
C VAL A 304 0.14 -17.54 -17.32
N ASN A 305 1.03 -17.77 -16.35
CA ASN A 305 1.19 -19.09 -15.73
C ASN A 305 -0.10 -19.54 -15.02
N LEU A 306 -0.77 -18.63 -14.29
CA LEU A 306 -2.04 -18.91 -13.65
C LEU A 306 -3.14 -19.24 -14.68
N LEU A 307 -3.29 -18.42 -15.72
CA LEU A 307 -4.28 -18.68 -16.80
C LEU A 307 -4.04 -20.03 -17.48
N ARG A 308 -2.78 -20.41 -17.72
CA ARG A 308 -2.42 -21.73 -18.26
C ARG A 308 -2.75 -22.86 -17.29
N LYS A 309 -2.52 -22.70 -16.00
CA LYS A 309 -2.96 -23.65 -14.96
C LYS A 309 -4.49 -23.80 -14.92
N CYS A 310 -5.23 -22.74 -15.25
CA CYS A 310 -6.69 -22.76 -15.42
C CYS A 310 -7.14 -23.40 -16.76
N GLY A 311 -6.21 -23.82 -17.62
CA GLY A 311 -6.51 -24.50 -18.89
C GLY A 311 -6.74 -23.56 -20.08
N LEU A 312 -6.47 -22.26 -19.95
CA LEU A 312 -6.63 -21.32 -21.07
C LEU A 312 -5.44 -21.42 -22.03
N LYS A 313 -5.74 -21.43 -23.33
CA LYS A 313 -4.75 -21.25 -24.40
C LYS A 313 -4.53 -19.75 -24.60
N ILE A 314 -3.30 -19.29 -24.36
CA ILE A 314 -2.91 -17.88 -24.53
C ILE A 314 -2.20 -17.71 -25.88
N ASN A 315 -2.68 -16.78 -26.71
CA ASN A 315 -2.13 -16.46 -28.02
C ASN A 315 -1.22 -15.22 -27.95
N GLU A 316 -1.79 -14.05 -27.64
CA GLU A 316 -1.01 -12.81 -27.48
C GLU A 316 -0.99 -12.29 -26.04
N ILE A 317 0.12 -11.67 -25.68
CA ILE A 317 0.33 -10.99 -24.40
C ILE A 317 0.76 -9.55 -24.69
N ASN A 318 -0.08 -8.61 -24.29
CA ASN A 318 0.02 -7.21 -24.63
C ASN A 318 0.21 -6.35 -23.37
N LEU A 319 1.10 -5.36 -23.46
CA LEU A 319 1.25 -4.32 -22.46
C LEU A 319 0.74 -3.00 -23.06
N MET A 320 -0.42 -2.53 -22.57
CA MET A 320 -1.02 -1.29 -23.00
C MET A 320 -0.60 -0.15 -22.08
N HIS A 321 -0.16 0.97 -22.63
CA HIS A 321 0.30 2.13 -21.88
C HIS A 321 -0.05 3.43 -22.60
N LEU A 322 0.12 4.56 -21.91
CA LEU A 322 -0.16 5.87 -22.49
C LEU A 322 0.89 6.24 -23.54
N ASN A 323 0.43 6.82 -24.64
CA ASN A 323 1.27 7.32 -25.71
C ASN A 323 1.73 8.75 -25.38
N SER A 324 2.98 8.91 -24.97
CA SER A 324 3.55 10.24 -24.65
C SER A 324 3.57 11.23 -25.83
N GLU A 325 3.42 10.75 -27.07
CA GLU A 325 3.35 11.58 -28.28
C GLU A 325 1.93 12.03 -28.60
N TYR A 326 0.91 11.47 -27.93
CA TYR A 326 -0.46 11.91 -28.10
C TYR A 326 -0.62 13.34 -27.61
N VAL A 327 -1.28 14.17 -28.41
CA VAL A 327 -1.68 15.53 -28.05
C VAL A 327 -3.18 15.62 -28.20
N ARG A 328 -3.88 15.97 -27.12
CA ARG A 328 -5.34 16.05 -27.14
C ARG A 328 -5.82 17.17 -28.07
N GLN A 329 -6.84 16.86 -28.88
CA GLN A 329 -7.57 17.81 -29.72
C GLN A 329 -9.07 17.46 -29.66
N GLY A 330 -9.84 18.22 -28.87
CA GLY A 330 -11.25 17.98 -28.65
C GLY A 330 -11.52 16.74 -27.77
N ALA A 331 -12.34 15.82 -28.30
CA ALA A 331 -12.64 14.55 -27.63
C ALA A 331 -11.40 13.65 -27.59
N LEU A 332 -11.30 12.78 -26.57
CA LEU A 332 -10.20 11.83 -26.47
C LEU A 332 -10.28 10.83 -27.63
N ASP A 333 -9.19 10.75 -28.39
CA ASP A 333 -8.97 9.69 -29.38
C ASP A 333 -8.24 8.55 -28.68
N LEU A 334 -9.02 7.61 -28.16
CA LEU A 334 -8.53 6.51 -27.35
C LEU A 334 -7.55 5.60 -28.13
N VAL A 335 -7.71 5.50 -29.45
CA VAL A 335 -6.85 4.65 -30.28
C VAL A 335 -5.43 5.23 -30.35
N ASN A 336 -5.31 6.57 -30.42
CA ASN A 336 -4.02 7.24 -30.46
C ASN A 336 -3.47 7.59 -29.07
N LEU A 337 -4.34 7.69 -28.05
CA LEU A 337 -3.98 7.92 -26.65
C LEU A 337 -3.23 6.73 -26.05
N PHE A 338 -3.60 5.50 -26.44
CA PHE A 338 -2.97 4.28 -25.96
C PHE A 338 -2.05 3.66 -27.01
N LYS A 339 -0.90 3.13 -26.57
CA LYS A 339 -0.02 2.25 -27.34
C LYS A 339 -0.06 0.87 -26.71
N SER A 340 0.09 -0.18 -27.52
CA SER A 340 0.08 -1.56 -27.07
C SER A 340 1.29 -2.30 -27.64
N ASP A 341 2.17 -2.76 -26.76
CA ASP A 341 3.34 -3.57 -27.11
C ASP A 341 2.99 -5.06 -27.00
N ASN A 342 3.15 -5.82 -28.08
CA ASN A 342 3.08 -7.28 -28.02
C ASN A 342 4.40 -7.83 -27.48
N ILE A 343 4.35 -8.42 -26.28
CA ILE A 343 5.51 -8.91 -25.53
C ILE A 343 5.43 -10.42 -25.29
N THR A 344 4.70 -11.12 -26.16
CA THR A 344 4.41 -12.55 -26.03
C THR A 344 5.67 -13.39 -25.89
N ARG A 345 6.71 -13.09 -26.67
CA ARG A 345 7.96 -13.84 -26.66
C ARG A 345 8.66 -13.72 -25.30
N GLU A 346 8.81 -12.50 -24.80
CA GLU A 346 9.53 -12.20 -23.57
C GLU A 346 8.86 -12.81 -22.35
N ILE A 347 7.53 -12.78 -22.29
CA ILE A 347 6.77 -13.41 -21.21
C ILE A 347 6.85 -14.94 -21.28
N ASN A 348 6.85 -15.52 -22.49
CA ASN A 348 7.06 -16.96 -22.66
C ASN A 348 8.43 -17.42 -22.20
N GLU A 349 9.49 -16.62 -22.43
CA GLU A 349 10.84 -16.90 -21.94
C GLU A 349 10.92 -16.84 -20.40
N LEU A 350 10.07 -16.04 -19.74
CA LEU A 350 10.00 -15.92 -18.27
C LEU A 350 9.04 -16.92 -17.60
N ALA A 351 8.18 -17.61 -18.36
CA ALA A 351 7.12 -18.44 -17.81
C ALA A 351 7.63 -19.51 -16.83
N LEU A 352 8.65 -20.29 -17.22
CA LEU A 352 9.19 -21.35 -16.36
C LEU A 352 9.90 -20.80 -15.11
N PRO A 353 10.84 -19.83 -15.20
CA PRO A 353 11.43 -19.21 -14.02
C PRO A 353 10.40 -18.65 -13.04
N VAL A 354 9.37 -17.98 -13.55
CA VAL A 354 8.30 -17.40 -12.71
C VAL A 354 7.44 -18.48 -12.08
N ALA A 355 7.10 -19.55 -12.79
CA ALA A 355 6.36 -20.66 -12.21
C ALA A 355 7.12 -21.30 -11.04
N LEU A 356 8.45 -21.45 -11.14
CA LEU A 356 9.28 -21.94 -10.05
C LEU A 356 9.32 -20.96 -8.86
N GLU A 357 9.42 -19.66 -9.14
CA GLU A 357 9.42 -18.61 -8.10
C GLU A 357 8.06 -18.50 -7.40
N MET A 358 6.94 -18.71 -8.12
CA MET A 358 5.59 -18.79 -7.56
C MET A 358 5.49 -19.89 -6.51
N GLU A 359 5.94 -21.10 -6.82
CA GLU A 359 5.93 -22.23 -5.88
C GLU A 359 6.88 -21.99 -4.69
N GLN A 360 8.02 -21.32 -4.91
CA GLN A 360 8.92 -20.90 -3.82
C GLN A 360 8.27 -19.86 -2.91
N ALA A 361 7.57 -18.88 -3.49
CA ALA A 361 6.83 -17.86 -2.75
C ALA A 361 5.74 -18.52 -1.90
N LEU A 362 4.97 -19.45 -2.48
CA LEU A 362 3.96 -20.24 -1.75
C LEU A 362 4.58 -20.97 -0.58
N LYS A 363 5.65 -21.73 -0.83
CA LYS A 363 6.35 -22.46 0.23
C LYS A 363 6.86 -21.54 1.35
N TYR A 364 7.45 -20.39 1.01
CA TYR A 364 7.99 -19.45 1.98
C TYR A 364 6.89 -18.78 2.80
N LEU A 365 5.84 -18.31 2.14
CA LEU A 365 4.75 -17.57 2.77
C LEU A 365 3.82 -18.49 3.56
N SER A 366 3.73 -19.78 3.25
CA SER A 366 2.98 -20.77 4.04
C SER A 366 3.65 -21.14 5.37
N SER A 367 4.88 -20.68 5.63
CA SER A 367 5.56 -20.86 6.91
C SER A 367 4.82 -20.11 8.01
N ASP A 368 4.51 -20.78 9.11
CA ASP A 368 3.90 -20.20 10.31
C ASP A 368 4.90 -19.47 11.21
N LYS A 369 6.18 -19.78 11.06
CA LYS A 369 7.27 -19.12 11.77
C LYS A 369 7.78 -17.93 10.98
N GLU A 370 7.97 -16.82 11.68
CA GLU A 370 8.62 -15.64 11.12
C GLU A 370 10.01 -16.02 10.59
N PRO A 371 10.33 -15.65 9.34
CA PRO A 371 11.66 -15.85 8.80
C PRO A 371 12.73 -15.18 9.67
N PRO A 372 13.78 -15.90 10.10
CA PRO A 372 14.77 -15.34 11.03
C PRO A 372 15.61 -14.25 10.37
N GLY A 373 16.12 -13.33 11.19
CA GLY A 373 17.08 -12.30 10.77
C GLY A 373 16.46 -11.08 10.07
N SER A 374 17.35 -10.27 9.49
CA SER A 374 17.04 -9.03 8.77
C SER A 374 16.29 -9.29 7.46
N CYS A 375 15.43 -8.36 7.06
CA CYS A 375 14.81 -8.42 5.74
C CYS A 375 15.80 -7.97 4.65
N THR A 376 15.58 -8.39 3.39
CA THR A 376 16.46 -8.05 2.25
C THR A 376 16.57 -6.55 1.97
N CYS A 377 15.59 -5.74 2.42
CA CYS A 377 15.64 -4.28 2.26
C CYS A 377 16.75 -3.60 3.06
N ILE A 378 17.45 -4.31 3.97
CA ILE A 378 18.64 -3.79 4.66
C ILE A 378 19.75 -3.39 3.69
N TYR A 379 19.81 -4.01 2.51
CA TYR A 379 20.75 -3.65 1.45
C TYR A 379 20.24 -2.54 0.50
N LYS A 380 19.15 -1.87 0.86
CA LYS A 380 18.56 -0.76 0.09
C LYS A 380 18.73 0.55 0.84
N GLY A 381 18.87 1.65 0.11
CA GLY A 381 18.83 3.00 0.71
C GLY A 381 17.47 3.28 1.36
N ARG A 382 17.42 4.25 2.28
CA ARG A 382 16.26 4.55 3.14
C ARG A 382 14.92 4.63 2.39
N SER A 383 14.89 5.27 1.23
CA SER A 383 13.67 5.49 0.44
C SER A 383 13.05 4.22 -0.14
N ASN A 384 13.77 3.10 -0.12
CA ASN A 384 13.33 1.80 -0.67
C ASN A 384 13.20 0.73 0.43
N HIS A 385 13.07 1.15 1.69
CA HIS A 385 12.78 0.27 2.82
C HIS A 385 11.33 -0.19 2.77
N CYS A 386 11.07 -1.44 3.14
CA CYS A 386 9.72 -1.97 3.18
C CYS A 386 8.91 -1.42 4.36
N ALA A 387 7.58 -1.54 4.31
CA ALA A 387 6.68 -1.07 5.38
C ALA A 387 7.03 -1.65 6.77
N THR A 388 7.52 -2.89 6.80
CA THR A 388 7.92 -3.60 8.04
C THR A 388 9.40 -3.46 8.38
N PHE A 389 10.15 -2.57 7.71
CA PHE A 389 11.61 -2.50 7.82
C PHE A 389 12.11 -2.32 9.26
N HIS A 390 11.51 -1.40 10.03
CA HIS A 390 11.94 -1.15 11.40
C HIS A 390 11.66 -2.32 12.34
N HIS A 391 10.60 -3.09 12.08
CA HIS A 391 10.31 -4.31 12.81
C HIS A 391 11.32 -5.41 12.47
N SER A 392 11.58 -5.60 11.18
CA SER A 392 12.54 -6.61 10.69
C SER A 392 14.02 -6.27 11.00
N ASN A 393 14.36 -5.00 11.26
CA ASN A 393 15.74 -4.55 11.45
C ASN A 393 15.84 -3.56 12.64
N PRO A 394 15.54 -4.00 13.87
CA PRO A 394 15.49 -3.12 15.04
C PRO A 394 16.85 -2.49 15.41
N GLN A 395 17.95 -3.09 14.94
CA GLN A 395 19.31 -2.58 15.12
C GLN A 395 19.61 -1.34 14.25
N VAL A 396 18.82 -1.05 13.22
CA VAL A 396 19.05 0.07 12.33
C VAL A 396 18.48 1.36 12.93
N PRO A 397 19.30 2.37 13.27
CA PRO A 397 18.81 3.60 13.86
C PRO A 397 17.98 4.43 12.89
N LYS A 398 17.19 5.38 13.44
CA LYS A 398 16.35 6.30 12.65
C LYS A 398 17.16 7.17 11.68
N TYR A 399 18.41 7.48 12.00
CA TYR A 399 19.38 8.08 11.09
C TYR A 399 20.62 7.19 11.06
N SER A 400 20.91 6.62 9.90
CA SER A 400 21.82 5.50 9.71
C SER A 400 22.62 5.65 8.41
N VAL A 401 23.53 4.71 8.15
CA VAL A 401 24.25 4.63 6.87
C VAL A 401 23.33 4.57 5.64
N HIS A 402 22.09 4.09 5.78
CA HIS A 402 21.09 4.04 4.71
C HIS A 402 20.58 5.43 4.28
N ASP A 403 20.84 6.46 5.09
CA ASP A 403 20.47 7.86 4.86
C ASP A 403 21.62 8.67 4.25
N ILE A 404 22.77 8.05 3.99
CA ILE A 404 23.88 8.71 3.28
C ILE A 404 23.43 9.02 1.85
N ASN A 405 23.76 10.23 1.37
CA ASN A 405 23.33 10.73 0.08
C ASN A 405 23.60 9.71 -1.03
N ARG A 406 22.53 9.31 -1.72
CA ARG A 406 22.55 8.36 -2.85
C ARG A 406 23.25 7.03 -2.55
N ILE A 407 23.35 6.62 -1.28
CA ILE A 407 24.05 5.39 -0.89
C ILE A 407 23.39 4.13 -1.49
N GLY A 408 22.07 4.16 -1.69
CA GLY A 408 21.32 3.07 -2.33
C GLY A 408 21.71 2.83 -3.80
N LEU A 409 22.31 3.82 -4.48
CA LEU A 409 22.89 3.66 -5.82
C LEU A 409 24.30 3.06 -5.77
N SER A 410 24.95 3.10 -4.60
CA SER A 410 26.28 2.56 -4.34
C SER A 410 26.18 1.19 -3.65
N LYS A 411 25.50 0.22 -4.28
CA LYS A 411 25.14 -1.08 -3.68
C LYS A 411 26.29 -1.75 -2.92
N LYS A 412 27.46 -1.88 -3.55
CA LYS A 412 28.65 -2.48 -2.92
C LYS A 412 29.11 -1.78 -1.64
N LYS A 413 28.99 -0.45 -1.57
CA LYS A 413 29.38 0.32 -0.37
C LYS A 413 28.41 0.06 0.77
N LEU A 414 27.11 0.09 0.47
CA LEU A 414 26.09 -0.22 1.47
C LEU A 414 26.23 -1.66 1.94
N GLU A 415 26.33 -2.64 1.03
CA GLU A 415 26.59 -4.05 1.33
C GLU A 415 27.79 -4.22 2.26
N SER A 416 28.92 -3.59 1.96
CA SER A 416 30.12 -3.64 2.81
C SER A 416 29.90 -3.09 4.23
N LEU A 417 29.06 -2.05 4.40
CA LEU A 417 28.73 -1.51 5.73
C LEU A 417 27.81 -2.47 6.49
N ILE A 418 26.78 -2.99 5.82
CA ILE A 418 25.81 -3.90 6.43
C ILE A 418 26.45 -5.23 6.83
N ASP A 419 27.27 -5.82 5.96
CA ASP A 419 27.99 -7.06 6.23
C ASP A 419 29.03 -6.88 7.34
N GLY A 420 29.53 -5.66 7.52
CA GLY A 420 30.38 -5.26 8.64
C GLY A 420 29.63 -4.93 9.93
N ASN A 421 28.30 -5.07 9.97
CA ASN A 421 27.41 -4.64 11.07
C ASN A 421 27.55 -3.16 11.45
N LYS A 422 27.82 -2.29 10.48
CA LYS A 422 27.99 -0.84 10.66
C LYS A 422 26.71 -0.12 10.23
N PHE A 423 25.89 0.25 11.19
CA PHE A 423 24.59 0.89 10.92
C PHE A 423 24.61 2.38 11.22
N HIS A 424 25.49 2.84 12.11
CA HIS A 424 25.62 4.24 12.47
C HIS A 424 26.55 4.99 11.53
N ILE A 425 26.26 6.26 11.27
CA ILE A 425 27.02 7.08 10.32
C ILE A 425 28.48 7.29 10.77
N HIS A 426 28.74 7.34 12.07
CA HIS A 426 30.10 7.47 12.61
C HIS A 426 30.92 6.17 12.52
N GLU A 427 30.31 5.04 12.14
CA GLU A 427 31.01 3.76 11.94
C GLU A 427 31.54 3.60 10.51
N VAL A 428 31.21 4.54 9.62
CA VAL A 428 31.71 4.52 8.23
C VAL A 428 33.24 4.64 8.25
N PRO A 429 33.98 3.69 7.64
CA PRO A 429 35.44 3.72 7.65
C PRO A 429 36.00 4.95 6.92
N GLU A 430 37.09 5.52 7.43
CA GLU A 430 37.74 6.69 6.82
C GLU A 430 38.34 6.39 5.45
N GLU A 431 38.81 5.15 5.26
CA GLU A 431 39.38 4.63 4.02
C GLU A 431 38.32 4.32 2.94
N MET A 432 37.03 4.35 3.30
CA MET A 432 35.96 4.09 2.33
C MET A 432 35.94 5.20 1.26
N GLU A 433 36.02 4.81 0.00
CA GLU A 433 35.90 5.75 -1.11
C GLU A 433 34.50 6.37 -1.17
N LEU A 434 34.38 7.63 -0.77
CA LEU A 434 33.14 8.40 -0.78
C LEU A 434 33.30 9.66 -1.64
N ASN A 435 32.20 10.11 -2.25
CA ASN A 435 32.20 11.41 -2.95
C ASN A 435 32.13 12.57 -1.93
N ASP A 436 32.38 13.79 -2.39
CA ASP A 436 32.46 14.96 -1.50
C ASP A 436 31.16 15.23 -0.75
N THR A 437 29.99 15.04 -1.38
CA THR A 437 28.69 15.17 -0.71
C THR A 437 28.54 14.17 0.44
N GLN A 438 28.92 12.91 0.22
CA GLN A 438 28.86 11.85 1.24
C GLN A 438 29.85 12.16 2.37
N LYS A 439 31.08 12.55 2.05
CA LYS A 439 32.10 12.93 3.03
C LYS A 439 31.66 14.13 3.87
N ASN A 440 31.14 15.18 3.22
CA ASN A 440 30.69 16.39 3.90
C ASN A 440 29.45 16.14 4.77
N GLN A 441 28.51 15.31 4.31
CA GLN A 441 27.38 14.86 5.14
C GLN A 441 27.86 14.15 6.42
N ILE A 442 28.76 13.17 6.28
CA ILE A 442 29.30 12.43 7.42
C ILE A 442 30.07 13.37 8.34
N ARG A 443 30.96 14.20 7.78
CA ARG A 443 31.78 15.16 8.53
C ARG A 443 30.93 16.16 9.32
N ALA A 444 29.93 16.77 8.69
CA ALA A 444 29.03 17.72 9.35
C ALA A 444 28.27 17.04 10.52
N PHE A 445 27.87 15.78 10.34
CA PHE A 445 27.20 15.00 11.39
C PHE A 445 28.14 14.60 12.53
N VAL A 446 29.28 13.99 12.22
CA VAL A 446 30.25 13.47 13.20
C VAL A 446 30.90 14.59 14.01
N LEU A 447 31.31 15.68 13.35
CA LEU A 447 31.91 16.84 14.03
C LEU A 447 30.85 17.74 14.67
N ASN A 448 29.57 17.56 14.36
CA ASN A 448 28.47 18.43 14.78
C ASN A 448 28.75 19.91 14.44
N GLN A 449 29.21 20.16 13.20
CA GLN A 449 29.63 21.48 12.71
C GLN A 449 28.96 21.80 11.38
N ILE A 450 28.72 23.09 11.16
CA ILE A 450 28.29 23.63 9.87
C ILE A 450 29.53 23.76 8.99
N LEU A 451 29.52 23.14 7.81
CA LEU A 451 30.56 23.35 6.81
C LEU A 451 30.08 24.48 5.89
N VAL A 452 30.81 25.59 5.87
CA VAL A 452 30.40 26.80 5.16
C VAL A 452 31.59 27.43 4.42
N ASP A 453 31.39 27.72 3.15
CA ASP A 453 32.31 28.47 2.30
C ASP A 453 31.72 29.85 2.02
N LYS A 454 32.05 30.81 2.89
CA LYS A 454 31.51 32.18 2.81
C LYS A 454 31.90 32.91 1.54
N ILE A 455 33.12 32.66 1.03
CA ILE A 455 33.62 33.31 -0.18
C ILE A 455 32.80 32.83 -1.38
N LYS A 456 32.56 31.52 -1.49
CA LYS A 456 31.72 30.97 -2.56
C LYS A 456 30.26 31.38 -2.46
N ILE A 457 29.70 31.48 -1.25
CA ILE A 457 28.36 32.04 -1.07
C ILE A 457 28.32 33.50 -1.56
N GLN A 458 29.28 34.32 -1.16
CA GLN A 458 29.36 35.72 -1.61
C GLN A 458 29.45 35.82 -3.15
N GLU A 459 30.34 35.05 -3.78
CA GLU A 459 30.51 35.01 -5.24
C GLU A 459 29.20 34.61 -5.97
N GLU A 460 28.39 33.74 -5.39
CA GLU A 460 27.08 33.34 -5.93
C GLU A 460 26.05 34.46 -5.79
N LEU A 461 25.96 35.09 -4.61
CA LEU A 461 24.96 36.13 -4.32
C LEU A 461 25.22 37.44 -5.06
N GLU A 462 26.48 37.80 -5.31
CA GLU A 462 26.85 39.00 -6.08
C GLU A 462 26.36 38.98 -7.54
N GLN A 463 25.96 37.82 -8.06
CA GLN A 463 25.40 37.68 -9.41
C GLN A 463 23.94 38.12 -9.49
N LEU A 464 23.25 38.23 -8.34
CA LEU A 464 21.84 38.58 -8.27
C LEU A 464 21.63 40.07 -8.57
N LYS A 465 20.62 40.35 -9.40
CA LYS A 465 20.29 41.71 -9.84
C LYS A 465 18.90 42.08 -9.37
N TYR A 466 18.78 43.21 -8.70
CA TYR A 466 17.49 43.75 -8.30
C TYR A 466 16.68 44.29 -9.50
N PRO A 467 15.34 44.19 -9.47
CA PRO A 467 14.50 43.57 -8.42
C PRO A 467 14.64 42.03 -8.38
N LEU A 468 14.54 41.46 -7.18
CA LEU A 468 14.52 40.00 -6.98
C LEU A 468 13.08 39.50 -6.99
N TYR A 469 12.81 38.45 -7.78
CA TYR A 469 11.51 37.81 -7.89
C TYR A 469 11.62 36.36 -7.41
N PHE A 470 11.13 36.07 -6.21
CA PHE A 470 11.10 34.70 -5.70
C PHE A 470 9.81 34.04 -6.17
N VAL A 471 9.90 32.92 -6.89
CA VAL A 471 8.71 32.28 -7.45
C VAL A 471 8.72 30.78 -7.23
N ASP A 472 7.56 30.25 -6.89
CA ASP A 472 7.32 28.82 -6.73
C ASP A 472 6.02 28.43 -7.44
N TYR A 473 6.01 27.26 -8.09
CA TYR A 473 4.91 26.78 -8.92
C TYR A 473 4.33 25.48 -8.38
N GLU A 474 3.01 25.40 -8.36
CA GLU A 474 2.29 24.14 -8.17
C GLU A 474 1.74 23.64 -9.50
N THR A 475 1.95 22.34 -9.76
CA THR A 475 1.60 21.71 -11.03
C THR A 475 0.87 20.39 -10.83
N PHE A 476 0.12 19.96 -11.84
CA PHE A 476 -0.59 18.69 -11.86
C PHE A 476 -0.15 17.81 -13.05
N PRO A 477 0.48 16.64 -12.84
CA PRO A 477 0.87 15.73 -13.91
C PRO A 477 -0.28 14.81 -14.34
N ALA A 478 -1.24 15.35 -15.09
CA ALA A 478 -2.41 14.59 -15.52
C ALA A 478 -2.03 13.40 -16.43
N ALA A 479 -2.31 12.16 -16.01
CA ALA A 479 -2.05 10.98 -16.85
C ALA A 479 -2.88 11.03 -18.14
N ILE A 480 -4.18 11.32 -18.01
CA ILE A 480 -5.07 11.60 -19.14
C ILE A 480 -5.07 13.11 -19.40
N PRO A 481 -4.72 13.59 -20.61
CA PRO A 481 -4.68 15.01 -20.90
C PRO A 481 -6.02 15.71 -20.66
N MET A 482 -6.03 16.70 -19.75
CA MET A 482 -7.26 17.38 -19.33
C MET A 482 -7.75 18.42 -20.35
N PHE A 483 -6.84 19.02 -21.10
CA PHE A 483 -7.12 20.13 -22.02
C PHE A 483 -6.48 19.90 -23.39
N ASP A 484 -6.95 20.62 -24.39
CA ASP A 484 -6.37 20.60 -25.74
C ASP A 484 -4.92 21.09 -25.71
N GLY A 485 -4.06 20.47 -26.52
CA GLY A 485 -2.64 20.80 -26.57
C GLY A 485 -1.80 20.18 -25.45
N PHE A 486 -2.38 19.33 -24.60
CA PHE A 486 -1.65 18.56 -23.59
C PHE A 486 -1.42 17.10 -23.99
N SER A 487 -0.29 16.56 -23.53
CA SER A 487 0.10 15.15 -23.65
C SER A 487 0.03 14.40 -22.31
N PRO A 488 -0.02 13.06 -22.30
CA PRO A 488 -0.04 12.29 -21.06
C PRO A 488 1.11 12.62 -20.11
N TYR A 489 0.79 12.80 -18.83
CA TYR A 489 1.70 13.24 -17.76
C TYR A 489 2.34 14.62 -17.96
N GLN A 490 1.90 15.40 -18.94
CA GLN A 490 2.37 16.76 -19.07
C GLN A 490 1.89 17.58 -17.87
N GLN A 491 2.83 18.32 -17.28
CA GLN A 491 2.57 19.12 -16.10
C GLN A 491 1.68 20.31 -16.45
N ILE A 492 0.66 20.53 -15.63
CA ILE A 492 -0.28 21.65 -15.74
C ILE A 492 0.03 22.64 -14.62
N PRO A 493 0.73 23.77 -14.87
CA PRO A 493 0.89 24.83 -13.87
C PRO A 493 -0.44 25.50 -13.60
N PHE A 494 -0.95 25.36 -12.38
CA PHE A 494 -2.25 25.90 -11.99
C PHE A 494 -2.16 26.95 -10.89
N GLN A 495 -1.02 27.05 -10.19
CA GLN A 495 -0.83 28.01 -9.11
C GLN A 495 0.62 28.46 -9.03
N TYR A 496 0.83 29.71 -8.62
CA TYR A 496 2.13 30.21 -8.21
C TYR A 496 2.01 31.15 -7.01
N SER A 497 3.11 31.28 -6.28
CA SER A 497 3.33 32.37 -5.33
C SER A 497 4.59 33.15 -5.73
N LEU A 498 4.53 34.47 -5.56
CA LEU A 498 5.55 35.41 -6.00
C LEU A 498 5.84 36.43 -4.91
N TYR A 499 7.10 36.50 -4.47
CA TYR A 499 7.60 37.62 -3.68
C TYR A 499 8.50 38.52 -4.51
N VAL A 500 8.35 39.84 -4.35
CA VAL A 500 9.15 40.84 -5.06
C VAL A 500 9.87 41.74 -4.07
N LEU A 501 11.18 41.84 -4.23
CA LEU A 501 12.04 42.77 -3.50
C LEU A 501 12.67 43.74 -4.50
N ASP A 502 12.23 45.01 -4.49
CA ASP A 502 12.60 45.99 -5.51
C ASP A 502 14.10 46.36 -5.46
N GLU A 503 14.62 46.51 -4.25
CA GLU A 503 16.00 46.86 -3.92
C GLU A 503 16.32 46.38 -2.50
N LEU A 504 17.60 46.37 -2.14
CA LEU A 504 18.04 45.97 -0.81
C LEU A 504 17.38 46.86 0.26
N GLY A 505 16.72 46.23 1.24
CA GLY A 505 16.02 46.92 2.33
C GLY A 505 14.62 47.46 1.97
N ALA A 506 14.16 47.30 0.73
CA ALA A 506 12.78 47.65 0.37
C ALA A 506 11.76 46.74 1.05
N LYS A 507 10.50 47.21 1.14
CA LYS A 507 9.40 46.39 1.65
C LYS A 507 9.09 45.26 0.66
N LEU A 508 9.13 44.02 1.15
CA LEU A 508 8.76 42.84 0.41
C LEU A 508 7.26 42.88 -0.01
N LYS A 509 6.99 42.66 -1.30
CA LYS A 509 5.63 42.57 -1.86
C LYS A 509 5.29 41.13 -2.18
N HIS A 510 4.03 40.72 -1.99
CA HIS A 510 3.55 39.37 -2.29
C HIS A 510 2.41 39.41 -3.29
N PHE A 511 2.47 38.50 -4.27
CA PHE A 511 1.44 38.26 -5.28
C PHE A 511 1.25 36.74 -5.41
N GLU A 512 0.07 36.33 -5.86
CA GLU A 512 -0.30 34.93 -5.97
C GLU A 512 -1.30 34.72 -7.10
N PHE A 513 -1.35 33.50 -7.62
CA PHE A 513 -2.32 33.07 -8.61
C PHE A 513 -2.73 31.63 -8.32
N LEU A 514 -4.02 31.34 -8.44
CA LEU A 514 -4.56 29.98 -8.35
C LEU A 514 -5.72 29.88 -9.34
N HIS A 515 -5.62 28.96 -10.28
CA HIS A 515 -6.69 28.66 -11.23
C HIS A 515 -7.72 27.73 -10.57
N ASP A 516 -8.94 28.21 -10.41
CA ASP A 516 -10.03 27.50 -9.72
C ASP A 516 -11.16 27.04 -10.66
N GLN A 517 -10.94 27.14 -11.97
CA GLN A 517 -11.89 26.71 -13.02
C GLN A 517 -11.43 25.42 -13.69
N ALA A 518 -12.36 24.65 -14.23
CA ALA A 518 -12.09 23.44 -15.01
C ALA A 518 -11.70 23.78 -16.47
N THR A 519 -10.75 24.70 -16.65
CA THR A 519 -10.27 25.18 -17.96
C THR A 519 -8.74 25.18 -18.01
N ASP A 520 -8.13 25.34 -19.19
CA ASP A 520 -6.67 25.43 -19.33
C ASP A 520 -6.10 26.65 -18.59
N PRO A 521 -5.25 26.47 -17.56
CA PRO A 521 -4.67 27.59 -16.82
C PRO A 521 -3.57 28.33 -17.57
N SER A 522 -3.04 27.80 -18.68
CA SER A 522 -1.79 28.29 -19.29
C SER A 522 -1.79 29.79 -19.59
N ARG A 523 -2.87 30.30 -20.20
CA ARG A 523 -3.02 31.73 -20.54
C ARG A 523 -3.22 32.61 -19.30
N PRO A 524 -4.22 32.39 -18.43
CA PRO A 524 -4.40 33.24 -17.24
C PRO A 524 -3.19 33.17 -16.29
N PHE A 525 -2.50 32.03 -16.21
CA PHE A 525 -1.28 31.88 -15.41
C PHE A 525 -0.16 32.81 -15.90
N VAL A 526 0.14 32.80 -17.20
CA VAL A 526 1.23 33.63 -17.75
C VAL A 526 0.87 35.11 -17.80
N GLU A 527 -0.38 35.48 -18.10
CA GLU A 527 -0.85 36.86 -18.06
C GLU A 527 -0.73 37.45 -16.65
N SER A 528 -1.06 36.65 -15.63
CA SER A 528 -0.88 37.03 -14.23
C SER A 528 0.60 37.25 -13.89
N LEU A 529 1.50 36.34 -14.29
CA LEU A 529 2.96 36.53 -14.10
C LEU A 529 3.49 37.78 -14.81
N GLN A 530 3.10 37.99 -16.07
CA GLN A 530 3.50 39.14 -16.88
C GLN A 530 3.11 40.47 -16.23
N SER A 531 1.97 40.52 -15.54
CA SER A 531 1.52 41.73 -14.85
C SER A 531 2.39 42.13 -13.65
N GLN A 532 3.17 41.20 -13.09
CA GLN A 532 3.96 41.41 -11.87
C GLN A 532 5.47 41.40 -12.10
N ILE A 533 5.95 40.76 -13.17
CA ILE A 533 7.37 40.57 -13.43
C ILE A 533 7.85 41.53 -14.53
N GLY A 534 8.75 42.44 -14.17
CA GLY A 534 9.34 43.40 -15.10
C GLY A 534 10.44 42.84 -16.02
N PRO A 535 10.99 43.66 -16.94
CA PRO A 535 11.97 43.22 -17.94
C PRO A 535 13.41 43.05 -17.40
N LYS A 536 13.65 43.38 -16.13
CA LYS A 536 14.97 43.34 -15.48
C LYS A 536 14.90 42.68 -14.10
N GLY A 537 16.06 42.27 -13.58
CA GLY A 537 16.24 41.65 -12.27
C GLY A 537 16.54 40.16 -12.35
N SER A 538 16.56 39.46 -11.22
CA SER A 538 16.78 38.01 -11.14
C SER A 538 15.50 37.31 -10.67
N LEU A 539 15.13 36.21 -11.35
CA LEU A 539 14.12 35.28 -10.82
C LEU A 539 14.85 34.27 -9.94
N ILE A 540 14.40 34.09 -8.71
CA ILE A 540 14.95 33.14 -7.74
C ILE A 540 13.93 32.03 -7.57
N VAL A 541 14.39 30.80 -7.81
CA VAL A 541 13.58 29.58 -7.66
C VAL A 541 14.40 28.55 -6.89
N TRP A 542 13.73 27.52 -6.36
CA TRP A 542 14.43 26.43 -5.68
C TRP A 542 14.86 25.32 -6.64
N SER A 543 14.31 25.25 -7.86
CA SER A 543 14.60 24.15 -8.78
C SER A 543 14.59 24.57 -10.25
N LYS A 544 15.50 25.45 -10.67
CA LYS A 544 15.52 26.13 -11.98
C LYS A 544 15.15 25.28 -13.18
N ARG A 545 15.63 24.03 -13.24
CA ARG A 545 15.29 23.11 -14.32
C ARG A 545 13.77 22.89 -14.43
N PHE A 546 13.09 22.72 -13.31
CA PHE A 546 11.66 22.48 -13.23
C PHE A 546 10.88 23.72 -13.68
N GLU A 547 11.03 24.89 -13.04
CA GLU A 547 10.22 26.06 -13.39
C GLU A 547 10.51 26.54 -14.82
N CYS A 548 11.78 26.52 -15.26
CA CYS A 548 12.11 26.87 -16.65
C CYS A 548 11.47 25.90 -17.66
N SER A 549 11.39 24.60 -17.34
CA SER A 549 10.71 23.64 -18.22
C SER A 549 9.20 23.90 -18.30
N ARG A 550 8.55 24.22 -17.18
CA ARG A 550 7.13 24.62 -17.14
C ARG A 550 6.88 25.88 -17.94
N ASN A 551 7.76 26.88 -17.80
CA ASN A 551 7.71 28.10 -18.58
C ASN A 551 7.81 27.81 -20.09
N THR A 552 8.78 26.99 -20.53
CA THR A 552 8.92 26.61 -21.94
C THR A 552 7.68 25.90 -22.50
N GLU A 553 7.07 25.01 -21.71
CA GLU A 553 5.81 24.34 -22.08
C GLU A 553 4.64 25.32 -22.21
N ILE A 554 4.54 26.31 -21.31
CA ILE A 554 3.55 27.39 -21.43
C ILE A 554 3.79 28.21 -22.70
N ALA A 555 5.03 28.58 -23.03
CA ALA A 555 5.33 29.35 -24.25
C ALA A 555 4.98 28.61 -25.54
N ALA A 556 5.02 27.27 -25.53
CA ALA A 556 4.56 26.47 -26.67
C ALA A 556 3.03 26.54 -26.85
N ARG A 557 2.27 26.67 -25.76
CA ARG A 557 0.79 26.78 -25.77
C ARG A 557 0.28 28.22 -25.90
N VAL A 558 1.04 29.20 -25.45
CA VAL A 558 0.73 30.63 -25.50
C VAL A 558 1.86 31.37 -26.23
N PRO A 559 1.90 31.29 -27.58
CA PRO A 559 3.01 31.84 -28.38
C PRO A 559 3.25 33.34 -28.16
N GLU A 560 2.21 34.11 -27.81
CA GLU A 560 2.29 35.54 -27.54
C GLU A 560 3.11 35.86 -26.29
N ALA A 561 3.23 34.91 -25.36
CA ALA A 561 4.03 35.07 -24.15
C ALA A 561 5.49 34.63 -24.31
N LYS A 562 5.88 34.11 -25.49
CA LYS A 562 7.19 33.48 -25.71
C LYS A 562 8.38 34.39 -25.36
N GLU A 563 8.38 35.64 -25.82
CA GLU A 563 9.48 36.58 -25.55
C GLU A 563 9.63 36.87 -24.04
N PHE A 564 8.51 37.01 -23.33
CA PHE A 564 8.50 37.17 -21.88
C PHE A 564 9.05 35.93 -21.17
N ILE A 565 8.59 34.75 -21.58
CA ILE A 565 9.03 33.48 -21.01
C ILE A 565 10.53 33.25 -21.23
N GLU A 566 11.05 33.50 -22.43
CA GLU A 566 12.47 33.40 -22.74
C GLU A 566 13.29 34.38 -21.89
N SER A 567 12.77 35.60 -21.69
CA SER A 567 13.39 36.60 -20.79
C SER A 567 13.49 36.09 -19.37
N ILE A 568 12.39 35.61 -18.76
CA ILE A 568 12.43 35.12 -17.36
C ILE A 568 13.33 33.90 -17.20
N ASN A 569 13.30 32.94 -18.14
CA ASN A 569 14.15 31.75 -18.09
C ASN A 569 15.64 32.11 -18.16
N SER A 570 16.01 33.11 -18.98
CA SER A 570 17.41 33.54 -19.15
C SER A 570 18.01 34.17 -17.88
N ARG A 571 17.17 34.74 -17.01
CA ARG A 571 17.56 35.44 -15.77
C ARG A 571 17.12 34.71 -14.49
N THR A 572 16.77 33.44 -14.61
CA THR A 572 16.44 32.58 -13.47
C THR A 572 17.72 32.06 -12.79
N TYR A 573 17.77 32.16 -11.48
CA TYR A 573 18.82 31.72 -10.57
C TYR A 573 18.26 30.62 -9.67
N ASP A 574 19.03 29.55 -9.50
CA ASP A 574 18.66 28.41 -8.65
C ASP A 574 19.26 28.57 -7.26
N LEU A 575 18.44 28.88 -6.25
CA LEU A 575 18.94 29.06 -4.88
C LEU A 575 19.42 27.73 -4.27
N MET A 576 18.91 26.59 -4.75
CA MET A 576 19.34 25.28 -4.29
C MET A 576 20.79 24.96 -4.71
N ASP A 577 21.33 25.65 -5.73
CA ASP A 577 22.71 25.43 -6.19
C ASP A 577 23.74 25.68 -5.10
N ILE A 578 23.51 26.63 -4.18
CA ILE A 578 24.41 26.89 -3.04
C ILE A 578 24.61 25.62 -2.19
N PHE A 579 23.53 24.87 -1.98
CA PHE A 579 23.56 23.62 -1.21
C PHE A 579 24.03 22.44 -2.04
N THR A 580 23.64 22.37 -3.32
CA THR A 580 24.07 21.30 -4.24
C THR A 580 25.57 21.35 -4.49
N LYS A 581 26.15 22.55 -4.64
CA LYS A 581 27.59 22.80 -4.74
C LYS A 581 28.34 22.66 -3.40
N GLN A 582 27.62 22.32 -2.32
CA GLN A 582 28.17 22.09 -0.98
C GLN A 582 28.83 23.33 -0.35
N HIS A 583 28.42 24.54 -0.73
CA HIS A 583 28.92 25.77 -0.10
C HIS A 583 28.35 25.97 1.31
N TYR A 584 27.20 25.36 1.60
CA TYR A 584 26.62 25.29 2.94
C TYR A 584 26.13 23.87 3.20
N VAL A 585 26.69 23.21 4.22
CA VAL A 585 26.29 21.86 4.64
C VAL A 585 26.00 21.84 6.13
N HIS A 586 24.81 21.34 6.46
CA HIS A 586 24.35 21.16 7.83
C HIS A 586 24.01 19.69 8.11
N LYS A 587 24.27 19.23 9.34
CA LYS A 587 23.94 17.84 9.74
C LYS A 587 22.46 17.50 9.57
N ASP A 588 21.57 18.47 9.84
CA ASP A 588 20.12 18.26 9.83
C ASP A 588 19.52 18.27 8.41
N PHE A 589 20.31 18.67 7.40
CA PHE A 589 19.96 18.44 6.00
C PHE A 589 19.95 16.94 5.67
N LYS A 590 20.71 16.14 6.42
CA LYS A 590 20.87 14.69 6.22
C LYS A 590 21.25 14.34 4.78
N GLY A 591 22.10 15.16 4.16
CA GLY A 591 22.54 14.99 2.77
C GLY A 591 21.50 15.36 1.71
N SER A 592 20.36 15.93 2.08
CA SER A 592 19.34 16.42 1.14
C SER A 592 19.48 17.94 0.94
N THR A 593 19.23 18.39 -0.28
CA THR A 593 19.16 19.82 -0.64
C THR A 593 17.72 20.28 -0.89
N SER A 594 16.71 19.45 -0.58
CA SER A 594 15.31 19.86 -0.71
C SER A 594 14.98 20.99 0.27
N ILE A 595 14.11 21.91 -0.15
CA ILE A 595 13.71 23.05 0.68
C ILE A 595 13.14 22.59 2.03
N LYS A 596 12.39 21.48 2.06
CA LYS A 596 11.83 20.87 3.28
C LYS A 596 12.88 20.38 4.28
N LYS A 597 14.14 20.23 3.87
CA LYS A 597 15.27 19.89 4.75
C LYS A 597 16.14 21.09 5.08
N VAL A 598 16.22 22.07 4.18
CA VAL A 598 17.02 23.28 4.37
C VAL A 598 16.28 24.35 5.17
N GLN A 599 15.02 24.63 4.83
CA GLN A 599 14.19 25.64 5.48
C GLN A 599 14.11 25.46 7.01
N PRO A 600 13.87 24.27 7.58
CA PRO A 600 13.75 24.15 9.04
C PRO A 600 15.03 24.48 9.81
N VAL A 601 16.19 24.49 9.13
CA VAL A 601 17.50 24.82 9.74
C VAL A 601 17.78 26.32 9.63
N LEU A 602 17.57 26.90 8.45
CA LEU A 602 17.89 28.30 8.19
C LEU A 602 16.77 29.24 8.62
N ALA A 603 15.51 28.86 8.43
CA ALA A 603 14.34 29.67 8.77
C ALA A 603 13.40 28.93 9.75
N PRO A 604 13.86 28.51 10.94
CA PRO A 604 13.12 27.64 11.86
C PRO A 604 11.78 28.21 12.37
N GLU A 605 11.59 29.53 12.28
CA GLU A 605 10.34 30.21 12.59
C GLU A 605 9.21 29.93 11.59
N LEU A 606 9.54 29.50 10.37
CA LEU A 606 8.56 29.03 9.39
C LEU A 606 8.23 27.56 9.65
N SER A 607 6.94 27.21 9.68
CA SER A 607 6.52 25.85 10.00
C SER A 607 5.31 25.40 9.21
N TYR A 608 5.47 24.29 8.47
CA TYR A 608 4.39 23.60 7.75
C TYR A 608 3.42 22.86 8.68
N LYS A 609 3.78 22.63 9.95
CA LYS A 609 2.99 21.78 10.87
C LYS A 609 1.59 22.31 11.16
N LYS A 610 1.33 23.59 10.89
CA LYS A 610 0.03 24.24 11.11
C LYS A 610 -0.81 24.36 9.84
N LEU A 611 -0.25 23.98 8.69
CA LEU A 611 -0.96 24.04 7.41
C LEU A 611 -1.80 22.78 7.20
N ALA A 612 -2.96 22.96 6.57
CA ALA A 612 -3.80 21.85 6.13
C ALA A 612 -3.14 21.05 4.99
N ILE A 613 -2.40 21.73 4.11
CA ILE A 613 -1.60 21.13 3.03
C ILE A 613 -0.12 21.22 3.41
N GLN A 614 0.57 20.08 3.41
CA GLN A 614 1.97 19.97 3.86
C GLN A 614 2.90 19.40 2.77
N GLU A 615 2.34 18.97 1.64
CA GLU A 615 3.11 18.51 0.49
C GLU A 615 2.41 18.72 -0.86
N GLY A 616 3.22 18.77 -1.92
CA GLY A 616 2.75 19.04 -3.28
C GLY A 616 1.76 17.99 -3.80
N GLY A 617 1.88 16.71 -3.42
CA GLY A 617 0.89 15.69 -3.79
C GLY A 617 -0.52 16.00 -3.25
N THR A 618 -0.61 16.47 -2.01
CA THR A 618 -1.86 16.95 -1.41
C THR A 618 -2.35 18.24 -2.10
N ALA A 619 -1.46 19.13 -2.53
CA ALA A 619 -1.83 20.33 -3.31
C ALA A 619 -2.43 19.97 -4.69
N SER A 620 -1.78 19.07 -5.42
CA SER A 620 -2.24 18.53 -6.71
C SER A 620 -3.64 17.90 -6.61
N SER A 621 -3.88 17.03 -5.63
CA SER A 621 -5.21 16.41 -5.43
C SER A 621 -6.27 17.40 -4.92
N SER A 622 -5.87 18.41 -4.14
CA SER A 622 -6.74 19.50 -3.71
C SER A 622 -7.21 20.36 -4.88
N TRP A 623 -6.34 20.60 -5.86
CA TRP A 623 -6.70 21.35 -7.06
C TRP A 623 -7.83 20.67 -7.86
N LEU A 624 -7.77 19.34 -8.03
CA LEU A 624 -8.83 18.58 -8.70
C LEU A 624 -10.20 18.76 -8.02
N LYS A 625 -10.22 18.69 -6.68
CA LYS A 625 -11.41 18.94 -5.87
C LYS A 625 -11.94 20.38 -6.06
N LEU A 626 -11.03 21.36 -6.12
CA LEU A 626 -11.37 22.77 -6.30
C LEU A 626 -12.10 23.01 -7.63
N ILE A 627 -11.58 22.48 -8.74
CA ILE A 627 -12.15 22.63 -10.08
C ILE A 627 -13.41 21.78 -10.30
N GLY A 628 -13.88 21.03 -9.29
CA GLY A 628 -15.12 20.27 -9.33
C GLY A 628 -15.01 18.93 -10.05
N ARG A 629 -13.80 18.39 -10.22
CA ARG A 629 -13.62 16.99 -10.59
C ARG A 629 -13.63 16.18 -9.30
N PRO A 630 -14.64 15.33 -9.04
CA PRO A 630 -14.53 14.41 -7.93
C PRO A 630 -13.29 13.55 -8.16
N ALA A 631 -12.57 13.20 -7.09
CA ALA A 631 -11.75 11.99 -7.13
C ALA A 631 -12.66 10.87 -7.67
N PRO A 632 -12.19 9.96 -8.55
CA PRO A 632 -12.95 8.75 -8.87
C PRO A 632 -13.47 8.20 -7.53
N GLN A 633 -14.78 7.98 -7.44
CA GLN A 633 -15.39 7.43 -6.22
C GLN A 633 -14.51 6.28 -5.75
N ASP A 634 -14.20 6.25 -4.44
CA ASP A 634 -13.57 5.11 -3.80
C ASP A 634 -14.23 3.86 -4.41
N ASP A 635 -13.49 3.17 -5.26
CA ASP A 635 -13.88 1.83 -5.64
C ASP A 635 -13.98 1.10 -4.30
N PRO A 636 -15.10 0.42 -3.98
CA PRO A 636 -15.12 -0.45 -2.81
C PRO A 636 -13.94 -1.44 -2.77
N ASP A 637 -13.21 -1.61 -3.89
CA ASP A 637 -11.98 -2.40 -4.00
C ASP A 637 -10.67 -1.72 -3.56
N SER A 638 -10.70 -0.61 -2.79
CA SER A 638 -9.52 -0.23 -1.96
C SER A 638 -9.24 -1.26 -0.83
N SER A 639 -9.99 -2.37 -0.79
CA SER A 639 -9.76 -3.56 0.04
C SER A 639 -8.54 -4.40 -0.39
N VAL A 640 -7.39 -3.76 -0.61
CA VAL A 640 -6.09 -4.43 -0.40
C VAL A 640 -5.78 -4.56 1.11
N ILE A 641 -6.72 -4.17 1.98
CA ILE A 641 -6.76 -4.65 3.37
C ILE A 641 -7.33 -6.07 3.33
N ALA A 642 -6.49 -7.05 3.68
CA ALA A 642 -6.87 -8.45 3.82
C ALA A 642 -8.19 -8.60 4.59
N PRO A 643 -9.01 -9.64 4.32
CA PRO A 643 -10.23 -9.90 5.07
C PRO A 643 -9.88 -10.13 6.54
N GLY A 644 -10.15 -9.13 7.38
CA GLY A 644 -9.75 -9.18 8.79
C GLY A 644 -9.94 -7.93 9.64
N ASP A 645 -10.33 -6.77 9.10
CA ASP A 645 -10.58 -5.57 9.91
C ASP A 645 -11.97 -5.63 10.61
N PRO A 646 -12.05 -5.80 11.95
CA PRO A 646 -13.32 -5.80 12.69
C PRO A 646 -13.94 -4.40 12.84
N SER A 647 -13.27 -3.34 12.39
CA SER A 647 -13.75 -1.95 12.53
C SER A 647 -14.70 -1.48 11.42
N SER A 648 -15.01 -2.33 10.44
CA SER A 648 -15.88 -1.98 9.30
C SER A 648 -17.39 -2.17 9.51
N ARG A 649 -17.85 -2.62 10.70
CA ARG A 649 -19.28 -2.67 11.02
C ARG A 649 -19.74 -1.33 11.63
N GLY A 650 -20.04 -0.36 10.78
CA GLY A 650 -20.73 0.87 11.25
C GLY A 650 -20.55 2.14 10.44
N ALA A 651 -20.07 2.11 9.19
CA ALA A 651 -20.08 3.31 8.36
C ALA A 651 -21.50 3.55 7.83
N THR A 652 -22.29 4.35 8.56
CA THR A 652 -23.45 5.07 8.01
C THR A 652 -23.05 5.75 6.69
N PRO A 653 -23.98 5.92 5.72
CA PRO A 653 -23.69 6.64 4.48
C PRO A 653 -23.03 7.97 4.83
N ARG A 654 -21.77 8.18 4.42
CA ARG A 654 -21.09 9.45 4.64
C ARG A 654 -21.95 10.50 3.94
N GLY A 655 -22.58 11.34 4.76
CA GLY A 655 -23.31 12.50 4.29
C GLY A 655 -22.41 13.31 3.36
N ASP A 656 -23.03 13.83 2.32
CA ASP A 656 -22.47 14.74 1.33
C ASP A 656 -21.61 15.82 2.03
N LEU A 657 -20.30 15.56 2.16
CA LEU A 657 -19.34 16.52 2.69
C LEU A 657 -19.17 17.54 1.58
N THR A 658 -20.01 18.57 1.61
CA THR A 658 -19.84 19.75 0.78
C THR A 658 -18.43 20.28 1.03
N ILE A 659 -17.52 20.03 0.09
CA ILE A 659 -16.15 20.52 0.16
C ILE A 659 -16.24 22.05 0.26
N ASP A 660 -15.74 22.62 1.36
CA ASP A 660 -15.61 24.06 1.48
C ASP A 660 -14.49 24.53 0.54
N LYS A 661 -14.88 24.83 -0.70
CA LYS A 661 -13.97 25.30 -1.74
C LYS A 661 -13.25 26.59 -1.35
N ALA A 662 -13.86 27.45 -0.53
CA ALA A 662 -13.25 28.70 -0.09
C ALA A 662 -12.10 28.42 0.89
N GLN A 663 -12.32 27.51 1.85
CA GLN A 663 -11.27 27.09 2.77
C GLN A 663 -10.15 26.34 2.04
N LEU A 664 -10.49 25.42 1.12
CA LEU A 664 -9.49 24.68 0.33
C LEU A 664 -8.62 25.64 -0.51
N ARG A 665 -9.24 26.64 -1.15
CA ARG A 665 -8.53 27.68 -1.90
C ARG A 665 -7.55 28.43 -1.00
N LYS A 666 -7.97 28.79 0.22
CA LYS A 666 -7.12 29.48 1.20
C LYS A 666 -5.92 28.61 1.61
N ASP A 667 -6.16 27.33 1.89
CA ASP A 667 -5.11 26.40 2.31
C ASP A 667 -4.05 26.18 1.23
N MET A 668 -4.49 26.05 -0.03
CA MET A 668 -3.59 25.94 -1.18
C MET A 668 -2.71 27.19 -1.33
N LEU A 669 -3.29 28.38 -1.21
CA LEU A 669 -2.54 29.65 -1.32
C LEU A 669 -1.54 29.81 -0.17
N GLU A 670 -1.92 29.47 1.05
CA GLU A 670 -1.04 29.57 2.22
C GLU A 670 0.16 28.62 2.13
N TYR A 671 -0.05 27.40 1.62
CA TYR A 671 1.01 26.42 1.40
C TYR A 671 2.07 26.92 0.39
N CYS A 672 1.66 27.27 -0.83
CA CYS A 672 2.59 27.74 -1.86
C CYS A 672 3.29 29.05 -1.45
N LYS A 673 2.60 29.92 -0.72
CA LYS A 673 3.18 31.14 -0.13
C LYS A 673 4.33 30.84 0.83
N LEU A 674 4.20 29.80 1.67
CA LEU A 674 5.23 29.44 2.64
C LEU A 674 6.51 28.96 1.95
N ASP A 675 6.39 28.16 0.88
CA ASP A 675 7.54 27.68 0.09
C ASP A 675 8.29 28.83 -0.57
N THR A 676 7.57 29.80 -1.16
CA THR A 676 8.21 30.99 -1.72
C THR A 676 8.87 31.86 -0.64
N PHE A 677 8.19 32.04 0.51
CA PHE A 677 8.74 32.86 1.60
C PHE A 677 9.96 32.22 2.25
N ALA A 678 10.02 30.88 2.29
CA ALA A 678 11.19 30.15 2.76
C ALA A 678 12.44 30.51 1.95
N MET A 679 12.34 30.68 0.63
CA MET A 679 13.47 31.13 -0.19
C MET A 679 13.95 32.53 0.18
N VAL A 680 13.02 33.46 0.46
CA VAL A 680 13.35 34.81 0.92
C VAL A 680 14.15 34.73 2.22
N ARG A 681 13.65 33.98 3.21
CA ARG A 681 14.33 33.85 4.52
C ARG A 681 15.67 33.13 4.40
N ILE A 682 15.76 32.10 3.55
CA ILE A 682 17.03 31.41 3.29
C ILE A 682 18.06 32.39 2.69
N LEU A 683 17.66 33.21 1.72
CA LEU A 683 18.56 34.22 1.16
C LEU A 683 19.02 35.22 2.23
N GLU A 684 18.11 35.77 3.04
CA GLU A 684 18.45 36.68 4.14
C GLU A 684 19.44 36.06 5.14
N GLU A 685 19.29 34.78 5.47
CA GLU A 685 20.24 34.10 6.36
C GLU A 685 21.60 33.89 5.71
N LEU A 686 21.65 33.59 4.40
CA LEU A 686 22.90 33.48 3.66
C LEU A 686 23.62 34.84 3.58
N GLU A 687 22.87 35.93 3.40
CA GLU A 687 23.39 37.31 3.42
C GLU A 687 23.95 37.72 4.79
N LYS A 688 23.44 37.17 5.91
CA LYS A 688 24.01 37.41 7.25
C LYS A 688 25.34 36.70 7.49
N LEU A 689 25.68 35.69 6.68
CA LEU A 689 26.91 34.91 6.85
C LEU A 689 28.13 35.60 6.24
N ILE A 690 27.90 36.39 5.19
CA ILE A 690 28.89 37.22 4.49
C ILE A 690 29.05 38.56 5.21
#